data_AF-C8PP23-F1
#
_entry.id   AF-C8PP23-F1
#
_cell.length_a   1.000
_cell.length_b   1.000
_cell.length_c   1.000
_cell.angle_alpha   90.00
_cell.angle_beta   90.00
_cell.angle_gamma   90.00
#
_symmetry.space_group_name_H-M   'P 1'
#
loop_
_entity.id
_entity.type
_entity.pdbx_description
1 polymer ?
#
loop_
_entity_poly.entity_id
_entity_poly.type
_entity_poly.pdbx_seq_one_letter_code
_entity_poly.pdbx_strand_id
1 'polypeptide(L)'
;MSFVHKHVLPAVRYFWIFLFLLFPLEGLIAENIFYEFGPKTDNVIVFTASAGSDNQSTAATVQLQKYAQQLSVEAPDVHIIVAITKNDVSELPVDIPVKRYEGTQSLIQTLSAYPNAAVCLIAPARADNTRIVTGTSQGTTPAWLLRTVYTCLEQQNIPVDFYTNAVVFHRLGWLPDDPLLRLYNEAKIPAIKIESGADLSEVFSSVAPAVIQNMSNEWDTHYFVWKLHTKLIIINERHIVITLIVSSIVFLLWLMFFSFLFGKKRDQHIRDLLKLWWMPGYFFLVNWLSFFLGSKIAEALFYVRFGAMGELSAFPLTALSIKYVFALFFMFAVTAFNKFIPLPANRFIYGFIAHAVCLLNIFIFSFFNLSFSIIFMAIYFVSLAAYHFKNIVLQIIFIVCLFLPLMPFVTHIILYREYMFHIIFFINLASACIFVPFDLFLIRLGLSIDKKGKITKPFFRIPIQCKVMGGLFLVLALWVFIMPATRNTVHNRWMLIQHLNGDESSVVRKYIDSPVEESITDYTRGNTQGTAENVDSFLTVRTSFENYFERSIGAITIDSPLKIEAFAVTVSALNDIAIFESDVRFEQNASGDTATFVSSPRPNFPVVIHFSGKKDAALTVSVVLWSNDNPFGISLIESNTQGTEAQAENIPFLLKVEKTLHITAREKVV
;
A
#
# COMPACT_ATOMS: atom_id res chain seq x y z
N MET A 1 -40.11 -60.23 -23.48
CA MET A 1 -39.09 -59.31 -24.04
C MET A 1 -39.65 -58.01 -24.67
N SER A 2 -40.96 -57.79 -24.81
CA SER A 2 -41.50 -56.62 -25.54
C SER A 2 -41.75 -55.34 -24.72
N PHE A 3 -41.85 -55.41 -23.38
CA PHE A 3 -42.21 -54.25 -22.54
C PHE A 3 -40.97 -53.40 -22.16
N VAL A 4 -39.84 -54.07 -21.90
CA VAL A 4 -38.58 -53.43 -21.50
C VAL A 4 -38.00 -52.56 -22.62
N HIS A 5 -38.12 -52.99 -23.89
CA HIS A 5 -37.58 -52.24 -25.02
C HIS A 5 -38.44 -51.01 -25.42
N LYS A 6 -39.77 -51.06 -25.21
CA LYS A 6 -40.67 -49.97 -25.65
C LYS A 6 -40.82 -48.84 -24.63
N HIS A 7 -40.61 -49.09 -23.33
CA HIS A 7 -40.89 -48.09 -22.29
C HIS A 7 -39.71 -47.76 -21.38
N VAL A 8 -38.82 -48.71 -21.10
CA VAL A 8 -37.68 -48.47 -20.20
C VAL A 8 -36.53 -47.77 -20.94
N LEU A 9 -36.25 -48.14 -22.19
CA LEU A 9 -35.18 -47.51 -22.98
C LEU A 9 -35.42 -46.01 -23.25
N PRO A 10 -36.63 -45.57 -23.65
CA PRO A 10 -36.92 -44.15 -23.81
C PRO A 10 -36.92 -43.41 -22.48
N ALA A 11 -37.50 -43.98 -21.42
CA ALA A 11 -37.57 -43.34 -20.10
C ALA A 11 -36.18 -43.13 -19.48
N VAL A 12 -35.27 -44.10 -19.63
CA VAL A 12 -33.86 -43.94 -19.22
C VAL A 12 -33.17 -42.87 -20.06
N ARG A 13 -33.44 -42.81 -21.37
CA ARG A 13 -32.88 -41.78 -22.25
C ARG A 13 -33.39 -40.37 -21.92
N TYR A 14 -34.68 -40.22 -21.61
CA TYR A 14 -35.27 -38.97 -21.13
C TYR A 14 -34.77 -38.61 -19.73
N PHE A 15 -34.55 -39.59 -18.86
CA PHE A 15 -33.95 -39.37 -17.54
C PHE A 15 -32.50 -38.89 -17.64
N TRP A 16 -31.69 -39.45 -18.56
CA TRP A 16 -30.32 -38.96 -18.83
C TRP A 16 -30.31 -37.58 -19.48
N ILE A 17 -31.25 -37.26 -20.37
CA ILE A 17 -31.41 -35.92 -20.95
C ILE A 17 -31.84 -34.91 -19.88
N PHE A 18 -32.75 -35.31 -18.98
CA PHE A 18 -33.19 -34.50 -17.85
C PHE A 18 -32.07 -34.29 -16.82
N LEU A 19 -31.22 -35.29 -16.60
CA LEU A 19 -30.02 -35.19 -15.75
C LEU A 19 -28.95 -34.28 -16.38
N PHE A 20 -28.80 -34.29 -17.71
CA PHE A 20 -27.92 -33.38 -18.44
C PHE A 20 -28.45 -31.94 -18.49
N LEU A 21 -29.77 -31.75 -18.44
CA LEU A 21 -30.42 -30.44 -18.29
C LEU A 21 -30.40 -29.90 -16.84
N LEU A 22 -30.13 -30.76 -15.86
CA LEU A 22 -29.98 -30.42 -14.45
C LEU A 22 -28.53 -30.12 -14.04
N PHE A 23 -27.56 -30.25 -14.94
CA PHE A 23 -26.27 -29.61 -14.71
C PHE A 23 -26.50 -28.10 -14.73
N PRO A 24 -26.19 -27.36 -13.65
CA PRO A 24 -26.20 -25.92 -13.73
C PRO A 24 -25.20 -25.54 -14.81
N LEU A 25 -25.66 -24.85 -15.86
CA LEU A 25 -24.78 -23.92 -16.55
C LEU A 25 -24.38 -22.93 -15.47
N GLU A 26 -23.24 -23.18 -14.81
CA GLU A 26 -22.54 -22.15 -14.07
C GLU A 26 -22.46 -20.95 -15.02
N GLY A 27 -23.08 -19.84 -14.60
CA GLY A 27 -23.07 -18.62 -15.38
C GLY A 27 -21.64 -18.32 -15.78
N LEU A 28 -21.41 -18.14 -17.08
CA LEU A 28 -20.12 -17.82 -17.67
C LEU A 28 -19.61 -16.49 -17.12
N ILE A 29 -19.03 -16.55 -15.92
CA ILE A 29 -18.04 -15.62 -15.41
C ILE A 29 -16.90 -15.70 -16.41
N ALA A 30 -16.38 -14.57 -16.87
CA ALA A 30 -15.26 -14.57 -17.79
C ALA A 30 -14.10 -15.35 -17.17
N GLU A 31 -13.88 -16.59 -17.64
CA GLU A 31 -12.94 -17.50 -17.00
C GLU A 31 -11.51 -17.03 -17.21
N ASN A 32 -10.71 -17.19 -16.16
CA ASN A 32 -9.27 -17.08 -16.22
C ASN A 32 -8.73 -18.06 -17.26
N ILE A 33 -7.71 -17.64 -18.01
CA ILE A 33 -7.07 -18.49 -19.00
C ILE A 33 -5.81 -19.07 -18.36
N PHE A 34 -5.73 -20.40 -18.28
CA PHE A 34 -4.61 -21.11 -17.68
C PHE A 34 -3.90 -22.00 -18.70
N TYR A 35 -2.59 -21.89 -18.76
CA TYR A 35 -1.73 -22.79 -19.52
C TYR A 35 -0.69 -23.41 -18.58
N GLU A 36 -0.58 -24.74 -18.57
CA GLU A 36 0.34 -25.50 -17.73
C GLU A 36 1.31 -26.27 -18.63
N PHE A 37 2.62 -26.15 -18.37
CA PHE A 37 3.69 -26.72 -19.18
C PHE A 37 4.78 -27.40 -18.34
N GLY A 38 5.44 -28.41 -18.91
CA GLY A 38 6.55 -29.13 -18.28
C GLY A 38 6.12 -30.29 -17.37
N PRO A 39 7.08 -30.94 -16.67
CA PRO A 39 6.78 -32.04 -15.76
C PRO A 39 6.04 -31.53 -14.52
N LYS A 40 4.95 -32.21 -14.12
CA LYS A 40 4.21 -31.85 -12.91
C LYS A 40 5.04 -32.14 -11.66
N THR A 41 5.69 -31.11 -11.14
CA THR A 41 6.48 -31.15 -9.91
C THR A 41 5.89 -30.25 -8.83
N ASP A 42 6.25 -30.52 -7.57
CA ASP A 42 5.87 -29.73 -6.40
C ASP A 42 6.32 -28.26 -6.49
N ASN A 43 7.45 -28.03 -7.16
CA ASN A 43 7.99 -26.69 -7.45
C ASN A 43 7.37 -26.18 -8.75
N VAL A 44 6.71 -25.03 -8.70
CA VAL A 44 6.07 -24.41 -9.87
C VAL A 44 6.32 -22.90 -9.89
N ILE A 45 6.61 -22.37 -11.08
CA ILE A 45 6.65 -20.92 -11.32
C ILE A 45 5.44 -20.50 -12.13
N VAL A 46 4.79 -19.43 -11.69
CA VAL A 46 3.58 -18.89 -12.29
C VAL A 46 3.90 -17.51 -12.85
N PHE A 47 3.70 -17.31 -14.15
CA PHE A 47 3.70 -16.00 -14.76
C PHE A 47 2.26 -15.56 -14.96
N THR A 48 1.87 -14.42 -14.38
CA THR A 48 0.49 -13.97 -14.42
C THR A 48 0.37 -12.49 -14.74
N ALA A 49 -0.66 -12.13 -15.51
CA ALA A 49 -1.03 -10.75 -15.78
C ALA A 49 -2.55 -10.62 -15.78
N SER A 50 -3.04 -9.49 -15.25
CA SER A 50 -4.45 -9.13 -15.35
C SER A 50 -4.79 -8.64 -16.75
N ALA A 51 -5.93 -9.07 -17.25
CA ALA A 51 -6.61 -8.40 -18.35
C ALA A 51 -6.95 -6.95 -17.96
N GLY A 52 -7.23 -6.11 -18.97
CA GLY A 52 -7.63 -4.72 -18.75
C GLY A 52 -8.93 -4.61 -17.96
N SER A 53 -9.31 -3.39 -17.60
CA SER A 53 -10.63 -3.10 -17.01
C SER A 53 -11.80 -3.58 -17.88
N ASP A 54 -11.55 -3.73 -19.18
CA ASP A 54 -12.45 -4.26 -20.20
C ASP A 54 -12.33 -5.75 -20.46
N ASN A 55 -11.56 -6.47 -19.64
CA ASN A 55 -11.18 -7.85 -19.87
C ASN A 55 -10.51 -8.08 -21.26
N GLN A 56 -10.06 -7.01 -21.93
CA GLN A 56 -9.26 -7.13 -23.16
C GLN A 56 -7.79 -7.35 -22.82
N SER A 57 -7.06 -7.79 -23.84
CA SER A 57 -5.63 -8.06 -23.72
C SER A 57 -4.85 -6.76 -23.50
N THR A 58 -4.12 -6.69 -22.39
CA THR A 58 -3.08 -5.69 -22.15
C THR A 58 -1.76 -6.12 -22.81
N ALA A 59 -0.81 -5.19 -22.97
CA ALA A 59 0.53 -5.50 -23.46
C ALA A 59 1.19 -6.66 -22.69
N ALA A 60 1.02 -6.71 -21.36
CA ALA A 60 1.51 -7.80 -20.51
C ALA A 60 0.83 -9.15 -20.85
N THR A 61 -0.49 -9.17 -21.01
CA THR A 61 -1.19 -10.41 -21.38
C THR A 61 -0.83 -10.91 -22.78
N VAL A 62 -0.60 -10.01 -23.75
CA VAL A 62 -0.16 -10.39 -25.11
C VAL A 62 1.23 -11.02 -25.07
N GLN A 63 2.17 -10.48 -24.28
CA GLN A 63 3.49 -11.08 -24.10
C GLN A 63 3.38 -12.48 -23.47
N LEU A 64 2.55 -12.65 -22.44
CA LEU A 64 2.32 -13.95 -21.81
C LEU A 64 1.68 -14.97 -22.77
N GLN A 65 0.74 -14.55 -23.61
CA GLN A 65 0.16 -15.41 -24.64
C GLN A 65 1.20 -15.87 -25.66
N LYS A 66 2.06 -14.96 -26.14
CA LYS A 66 3.17 -15.30 -27.03
C LYS A 66 4.14 -16.27 -26.37
N TYR A 67 4.47 -16.06 -25.10
CA TYR A 67 5.33 -16.96 -24.35
C TYR A 67 4.71 -18.34 -24.17
N ALA A 68 3.41 -18.43 -23.84
CA ALA A 68 2.69 -19.70 -23.78
C ALA A 68 2.69 -20.44 -25.14
N GLN A 69 2.57 -19.72 -26.25
CA GLN A 69 2.70 -20.29 -27.60
C GLN A 69 4.10 -20.84 -27.85
N GLN A 70 5.16 -20.15 -27.42
CA GLN A 70 6.53 -20.65 -27.52
C GLN A 70 6.73 -21.95 -26.71
N LEU A 71 6.25 -21.99 -25.46
CA LEU A 71 6.32 -23.18 -24.60
C LEU A 71 5.51 -24.37 -25.14
N SER A 72 4.48 -24.12 -25.95
CA SER A 72 3.71 -25.18 -26.59
C SER A 72 4.46 -25.86 -27.75
N VAL A 73 5.41 -25.16 -28.37
CA VAL A 73 6.27 -25.69 -29.44
C VAL A 73 7.47 -26.42 -28.84
N GLU A 74 8.08 -25.82 -27.81
CA GLU A 74 9.23 -26.38 -27.11
C GLU A 74 8.88 -26.54 -25.62
N ALA A 75 8.63 -27.79 -25.22
CA ALA A 75 8.23 -28.09 -23.85
C ALA A 75 9.39 -27.79 -22.87
N PRO A 76 9.12 -27.05 -21.78
CA PRO A 76 10.15 -26.72 -20.80
C PRO A 76 10.50 -27.92 -19.91
N ASP A 77 11.75 -27.98 -19.46
CA ASP A 77 12.23 -28.98 -18.49
C ASP A 77 11.74 -28.72 -17.05
N VAL A 78 11.07 -27.59 -16.82
CA VAL A 78 10.57 -27.13 -15.52
C VAL A 78 9.06 -26.89 -15.56
N HIS A 79 8.41 -27.00 -14.40
CA HIS A 79 6.97 -26.78 -14.28
C HIS A 79 6.63 -25.29 -14.33
N ILE A 80 5.93 -24.86 -15.37
CA ILE A 80 5.54 -23.46 -15.60
C ILE A 80 4.02 -23.36 -15.77
N ILE A 81 3.41 -22.41 -15.06
CA ILE A 81 2.02 -22.00 -15.29
C ILE A 81 2.01 -20.58 -15.86
N VAL A 82 1.32 -20.37 -16.98
CA VAL A 82 1.01 -19.04 -17.51
C VAL A 82 -0.48 -18.79 -17.30
N ALA A 83 -0.81 -17.77 -16.51
CA ALA A 83 -2.18 -17.43 -16.17
C ALA A 83 -2.54 -16.01 -16.63
N ILE A 84 -3.75 -15.85 -17.17
CA ILE A 84 -4.32 -14.54 -17.49
C ILE A 84 -5.59 -14.41 -16.67
N THR A 85 -5.53 -13.53 -15.69
CA THR A 85 -6.65 -13.30 -14.77
C THR A 85 -7.60 -12.27 -15.34
N LYS A 86 -8.91 -12.47 -15.13
CA LYS A 86 -9.98 -11.55 -15.54
C LYS A 86 -10.73 -11.05 -14.32
N ASN A 87 -11.49 -9.96 -14.47
CA ASN A 87 -12.29 -9.36 -13.40
C ASN A 87 -11.47 -8.84 -12.20
N ASP A 88 -10.17 -8.59 -12.41
CA ASP A 88 -9.26 -8.13 -11.36
C ASP A 88 -9.19 -6.60 -11.24
N VAL A 89 -9.42 -5.88 -12.35
CA VAL A 89 -9.29 -4.42 -12.41
C VAL A 89 -10.67 -3.80 -12.67
N SER A 90 -11.00 -2.76 -11.89
CA SER A 90 -12.20 -1.94 -12.09
C SER A 90 -11.82 -0.47 -12.04
N GLU A 91 -12.38 0.32 -12.96
CA GLU A 91 -12.24 1.78 -13.02
C GLU A 91 -13.22 2.50 -12.09
N LEU A 92 -14.16 1.76 -11.48
CA LEU A 92 -15.14 2.31 -10.57
C LEU A 92 -14.49 2.72 -9.24
N PRO A 93 -14.93 3.85 -8.63
CA PRO A 93 -14.50 4.29 -7.30
C PRO A 93 -14.56 3.19 -6.24
N VAL A 94 -13.66 3.28 -5.26
CA VAL A 94 -13.43 2.25 -4.23
C VAL A 94 -14.71 1.94 -3.43
N ASP A 95 -15.57 2.92 -3.24
CA ASP A 95 -16.82 2.82 -2.47
C ASP A 95 -17.97 2.17 -3.24
N ILE A 96 -17.85 2.01 -4.57
CA ILE A 96 -18.83 1.27 -5.36
C ILE A 96 -18.62 -0.23 -5.11
N PRO A 97 -19.67 -0.96 -4.69
CA PRO A 97 -19.59 -2.39 -4.41
C PRO A 97 -19.42 -3.15 -5.72
N VAL A 98 -18.21 -3.70 -5.93
CA VAL A 98 -17.85 -4.55 -7.06
C VAL A 98 -16.90 -5.63 -6.55
N LYS A 99 -17.09 -6.88 -6.98
CA LYS A 99 -16.18 -7.97 -6.65
C LYS A 99 -14.87 -7.84 -7.43
N ARG A 100 -13.93 -7.08 -6.88
CA ARG A 100 -12.58 -6.89 -7.45
C ARG A 100 -11.70 -8.10 -7.12
N TYR A 101 -10.74 -8.39 -8.00
CA TYR A 101 -9.69 -9.40 -7.79
C TYR A 101 -10.14 -10.88 -7.79
N GLU A 102 -11.34 -11.19 -8.32
CA GLU A 102 -11.85 -12.56 -8.35
C GLU A 102 -10.95 -13.51 -9.15
N GLY A 103 -10.38 -13.03 -10.26
CA GLY A 103 -9.50 -13.83 -11.11
C GLY A 103 -8.24 -14.23 -10.36
N THR A 104 -7.60 -13.28 -9.68
CA THR A 104 -6.43 -13.54 -8.83
C THR A 104 -6.77 -14.46 -7.65
N GLN A 105 -7.93 -14.29 -7.00
CA GLN A 105 -8.35 -15.18 -5.91
C GLN A 105 -8.57 -16.62 -6.39
N SER A 106 -9.17 -16.80 -7.57
CA SER A 106 -9.35 -18.11 -8.20
C SER A 106 -8.01 -18.77 -8.57
N LEU A 107 -7.04 -17.99 -9.09
CA LEU A 107 -5.68 -18.47 -9.32
C LEU A 107 -5.00 -18.89 -8.01
N ILE A 108 -5.09 -18.10 -6.95
CA ILE A 108 -4.53 -18.45 -5.63
C ILE A 108 -5.12 -19.76 -5.10
N GLN A 109 -6.42 -19.97 -5.25
CA GLN A 109 -7.07 -21.24 -4.87
C GLN A 109 -6.51 -22.42 -5.67
N THR A 110 -6.28 -22.24 -6.97
CA THR A 110 -5.66 -23.27 -7.82
C THR A 110 -4.22 -23.57 -7.37
N LEU A 111 -3.47 -22.54 -6.99
CA LEU A 111 -2.09 -22.68 -6.52
C LEU A 111 -1.96 -23.36 -5.15
N SER A 112 -3.03 -23.40 -4.35
CA SER A 112 -3.03 -24.11 -3.07
C SER A 112 -2.78 -25.62 -3.18
N ALA A 113 -2.95 -26.19 -4.39
CA ALA A 113 -2.60 -27.57 -4.69
C ALA A 113 -1.08 -27.82 -4.74
N TYR A 114 -0.26 -26.77 -4.91
CA TYR A 114 1.19 -26.86 -5.02
C TYR A 114 1.86 -26.37 -3.74
N PRO A 115 2.72 -27.17 -3.09
CA PRO A 115 3.38 -26.77 -1.86
C PRO A 115 4.41 -25.64 -2.08
N ASN A 116 5.05 -25.61 -3.25
CA ASN A 116 6.14 -24.67 -3.57
C ASN A 116 5.82 -23.89 -4.85
N ALA A 117 4.88 -22.96 -4.78
CA ALA A 117 4.55 -22.05 -5.87
C ALA A 117 5.26 -20.69 -5.72
N ALA A 118 5.80 -20.15 -6.83
CA ALA A 118 6.29 -18.78 -6.90
C ALA A 118 5.60 -18.02 -8.03
N VAL A 119 5.23 -16.76 -7.80
CA VAL A 119 4.42 -15.96 -8.73
C VAL A 119 5.18 -14.72 -9.20
N CYS A 120 5.27 -14.57 -10.52
CA CYS A 120 5.75 -13.38 -11.21
C CYS A 120 4.55 -12.65 -11.83
N LEU A 121 4.16 -11.54 -11.20
CA LEU A 121 3.09 -10.65 -11.66
C LEU A 121 3.66 -9.67 -12.69
N ILE A 122 3.03 -9.59 -13.85
CA ILE A 122 3.45 -8.69 -14.93
C ILE A 122 2.38 -7.63 -15.12
N ALA A 123 2.81 -6.38 -15.05
CA ALA A 123 1.95 -5.24 -15.27
C ALA A 123 2.57 -4.30 -16.31
N PRO A 124 1.75 -3.60 -17.11
CA PRO A 124 2.26 -2.55 -17.99
C PRO A 124 2.86 -1.42 -17.14
N ALA A 125 4.03 -0.93 -17.51
CA ALA A 125 4.64 0.22 -16.86
C ALA A 125 3.91 1.53 -17.24
N ARG A 126 3.94 2.51 -16.32
CA ARG A 126 3.43 3.87 -16.58
C ARG A 126 4.39 4.74 -17.41
N ALA A 127 5.64 4.29 -17.57
CA ALA A 127 6.71 4.94 -18.33
C ALA A 127 7.61 3.85 -18.94
N ASP A 128 8.52 4.19 -19.87
CA ASP A 128 9.42 3.23 -20.55
C ASP A 128 10.42 2.50 -19.63
N ASN A 129 10.37 2.72 -18.32
CA ASN A 129 11.27 2.10 -17.35
C ASN A 129 10.66 0.82 -16.78
N THR A 130 11.51 -0.19 -16.54
CA THR A 130 11.11 -1.40 -15.82
C THR A 130 11.26 -1.19 -14.32
N ARG A 131 10.17 -1.34 -13.56
CA ARG A 131 10.14 -1.23 -12.10
C ARG A 131 9.81 -2.56 -11.47
N ILE A 132 10.51 -2.90 -10.38
CA ILE A 132 10.20 -4.08 -9.56
C ILE A 132 9.55 -3.63 -8.25
N VAL A 133 8.40 -4.22 -7.94
CA VAL A 133 7.72 -4.08 -6.65
C VAL A 133 7.88 -5.39 -5.87
N THR A 134 8.45 -5.28 -4.67
CA THR A 134 9.02 -6.41 -3.92
C THR A 134 8.27 -6.75 -2.64
N GLY A 135 7.10 -6.15 -2.41
CA GLY A 135 6.28 -6.52 -1.27
C GLY A 135 5.15 -5.56 -0.97
N THR A 136 4.48 -5.87 0.12
CA THR A 136 3.39 -5.13 0.75
C THR A 136 3.58 -5.12 2.27
N SER A 137 2.71 -4.45 3.01
CA SER A 137 2.66 -4.49 4.48
C SER A 137 2.50 -5.90 5.04
N GLN A 138 1.94 -6.82 4.26
CA GLN A 138 1.69 -8.21 4.66
C GLN A 138 2.88 -9.15 4.38
N GLY A 139 3.90 -8.70 3.64
CA GLY A 139 5.06 -9.53 3.35
C GLY A 139 5.90 -9.01 2.20
N THR A 140 7.15 -9.47 2.11
CA THR A 140 8.05 -9.17 0.99
C THR A 140 8.43 -10.41 0.22
N THR A 141 8.68 -10.23 -1.07
CA THR A 141 9.29 -11.21 -1.96
C THR A 141 10.54 -11.82 -1.29
N PRO A 142 10.74 -13.14 -1.29
CA PRO A 142 11.96 -13.74 -0.77
C PRO A 142 13.22 -13.24 -1.48
N ALA A 143 14.35 -13.21 -0.75
CA ALA A 143 15.65 -12.81 -1.27
C ALA A 143 16.08 -13.58 -2.54
N TRP A 144 15.81 -14.88 -2.60
CA TRP A 144 16.18 -15.74 -3.73
C TRP A 144 15.40 -15.39 -5.00
N LEU A 145 14.10 -15.06 -4.88
CA LEU A 145 13.25 -14.70 -6.02
C LEU A 145 13.65 -13.33 -6.57
N LEU A 146 13.85 -12.35 -5.69
CA LEU A 146 14.32 -11.02 -6.08
C LEU A 146 15.69 -11.08 -6.77
N ARG A 147 16.65 -11.82 -6.20
CA ARG A 147 17.99 -11.95 -6.78
C ARG A 147 17.92 -12.53 -8.19
N THR A 148 17.16 -13.61 -8.36
CA THR A 148 17.06 -14.33 -9.62
C THR A 148 16.43 -13.46 -10.71
N VAL A 149 15.27 -12.86 -10.43
CA VAL A 149 14.56 -11.99 -11.40
C VAL A 149 15.42 -10.77 -11.75
N TYR A 150 16.06 -10.15 -10.77
CA TYR A 150 16.92 -8.98 -11.01
C TYR A 150 18.12 -9.33 -11.90
N THR A 151 18.79 -10.45 -11.65
CA THR A 151 19.92 -10.90 -12.46
C THR A 151 19.51 -11.24 -13.89
N CYS A 152 18.36 -11.88 -14.09
CA CYS A 152 17.85 -12.17 -15.44
C CYS A 152 17.53 -10.88 -16.22
N LEU A 153 16.94 -9.88 -15.57
CA LEU A 153 16.67 -8.57 -16.20
C LEU A 153 17.98 -7.84 -16.56
N GLU A 154 18.99 -7.89 -15.69
CA GLU A 154 20.31 -7.29 -15.94
C GLU A 154 21.03 -8.00 -17.11
N GLN A 155 20.97 -9.33 -17.18
CA GLN A 155 21.57 -10.12 -18.27
C GLN A 155 20.99 -9.76 -19.64
N GLN A 156 19.70 -9.42 -19.69
CA GLN A 156 19.01 -8.99 -20.92
C GLN A 156 19.13 -7.48 -21.19
N ASN A 157 20.01 -6.78 -20.48
CA ASN A 157 20.24 -5.33 -20.61
C ASN A 157 18.99 -4.47 -20.40
N ILE A 158 18.01 -4.94 -19.64
CA ILE A 158 16.80 -4.17 -19.32
C ILE A 158 17.09 -3.26 -18.12
N PRO A 159 16.99 -1.93 -18.24
CA PRO A 159 17.27 -1.03 -17.13
C PRO A 159 16.18 -1.15 -16.06
N VAL A 160 16.58 -1.61 -14.88
CA VAL A 160 15.68 -1.78 -13.73
C VAL A 160 15.77 -0.58 -12.78
N ASP A 161 14.67 0.15 -12.67
CA ASP A 161 14.41 1.09 -11.60
C ASP A 161 13.94 0.32 -10.36
N PHE A 162 14.90 0.00 -9.49
CA PHE A 162 14.65 -0.67 -8.23
C PHE A 162 15.25 0.14 -7.09
N TYR A 163 14.36 0.63 -6.22
CA TYR A 163 14.74 1.34 -5.03
C TYR A 163 14.98 0.37 -3.88
N THR A 164 16.23 0.18 -3.47
CA THR A 164 16.61 -0.95 -2.61
C THR A 164 16.01 -0.93 -1.21
N ASN A 165 15.78 0.27 -0.66
CA ASN A 165 15.15 0.39 0.67
C ASN A 165 13.63 0.23 0.62
N ALA A 166 13.01 0.12 -0.58
CA ALA A 166 11.58 -0.13 -0.71
C ALA A 166 11.17 -1.42 0.01
N VAL A 167 12.02 -2.45 0.02
CA VAL A 167 11.78 -3.70 0.74
C VAL A 167 11.54 -3.47 2.23
N VAL A 168 12.32 -2.57 2.85
CA VAL A 168 12.17 -2.22 4.27
C VAL A 168 10.89 -1.41 4.46
N PHE A 169 10.60 -0.47 3.55
CA PHE A 169 9.43 0.40 3.65
C PHE A 169 8.10 -0.32 3.43
N HIS A 170 8.05 -1.31 2.53
CA HIS A 170 6.89 -2.18 2.37
C HIS A 170 6.63 -2.97 3.65
N ARG A 171 7.65 -3.60 4.26
CA ARG A 171 7.50 -4.33 5.54
C ARG A 171 7.01 -3.46 6.70
N LEU A 172 7.38 -2.19 6.71
CA LEU A 172 6.92 -1.24 7.73
C LEU A 172 5.51 -0.71 7.45
N GLY A 173 4.90 -1.05 6.30
CA GLY A 173 3.63 -0.48 5.87
C GLY A 173 3.71 1.01 5.57
N TRP A 174 4.89 1.53 5.23
CA TRP A 174 5.11 2.95 4.94
C TRP A 174 4.86 3.31 3.47
N LEU A 175 4.76 2.29 2.61
CA LEU A 175 4.41 2.42 1.20
C LEU A 175 2.99 1.91 0.96
N PRO A 176 2.25 2.49 -0.01
CA PRO A 176 0.97 1.95 -0.42
C PRO A 176 1.15 0.54 -0.96
N ASP A 177 0.27 -0.36 -0.54
CA ASP A 177 0.30 -1.75 -0.97
C ASP A 177 -0.29 -1.89 -2.37
N ASP A 178 0.37 -2.68 -3.20
CA ASP A 178 -0.25 -3.19 -4.41
C ASP A 178 -1.29 -4.26 -4.03
N PRO A 179 -2.58 -4.06 -4.34
CA PRO A 179 -3.64 -4.95 -3.87
C PRO A 179 -3.54 -6.37 -4.44
N LEU A 180 -3.06 -6.54 -5.68
CA LEU A 180 -2.86 -7.86 -6.27
C LEU A 180 -1.71 -8.59 -5.56
N LEU A 181 -0.57 -7.91 -5.37
CA LEU A 181 0.57 -8.49 -4.66
C LEU A 181 0.23 -8.83 -3.20
N ARG A 182 -0.64 -8.03 -2.56
CA ARG A 182 -1.09 -8.27 -1.18
C ARG A 182 -1.82 -9.59 -1.04
N LEU A 183 -2.68 -9.95 -2.00
CA LEU A 183 -3.44 -11.21 -1.98
C LEU A 183 -2.51 -12.44 -1.97
N TYR A 184 -1.44 -12.43 -2.77
CA TYR A 184 -0.46 -13.53 -2.75
C TYR A 184 0.32 -13.60 -1.44
N ASN A 185 0.73 -12.44 -0.89
CA ASN A 185 1.42 -12.39 0.39
C ASN A 185 0.53 -12.88 1.55
N GLU A 186 -0.76 -12.51 1.57
CA GLU A 186 -1.76 -13.01 2.52
C GLU A 186 -1.96 -14.53 2.41
N ALA A 187 -1.96 -15.06 1.18
CA ALA A 187 -2.02 -16.49 0.90
C ALA A 187 -0.70 -17.25 1.17
N LYS A 188 0.35 -16.55 1.63
CA LYS A 188 1.69 -17.10 1.86
C LYS A 188 2.32 -17.71 0.61
N ILE A 189 2.09 -17.10 -0.56
CA ILE A 189 2.73 -17.49 -1.82
C ILE A 189 3.81 -16.46 -2.16
N PRO A 190 5.09 -16.85 -2.31
CA PRO A 190 6.16 -15.99 -2.80
C PRO A 190 5.80 -15.28 -4.11
N ALA A 191 5.65 -13.96 -4.09
CA ALA A 191 5.30 -13.19 -5.27
C ALA A 191 6.23 -11.99 -5.50
N ILE A 192 6.44 -11.64 -6.77
CA ILE A 192 7.16 -10.44 -7.23
C ILE A 192 6.39 -9.79 -8.37
N LYS A 193 6.31 -8.46 -8.39
CA LYS A 193 5.67 -7.72 -9.47
C LYS A 193 6.70 -6.98 -10.32
N ILE A 194 6.60 -7.14 -11.63
CA ILE A 194 7.41 -6.49 -12.64
C ILE A 194 6.49 -5.58 -13.47
N GLU A 195 6.69 -4.28 -13.35
CA GLU A 195 6.06 -3.27 -14.19
C GLU A 195 7.02 -2.95 -15.33
N SER A 196 6.70 -3.30 -16.57
CA SER A 196 7.58 -3.02 -17.72
C SER A 196 6.81 -2.56 -18.95
N GLY A 197 7.40 -1.65 -19.71
CA GLY A 197 7.01 -1.31 -21.07
C GLY A 197 7.82 -2.06 -22.14
N ALA A 198 8.88 -2.77 -21.73
CA ALA A 198 9.74 -3.54 -22.61
C ALA A 198 9.16 -4.92 -22.92
N ASP A 199 9.70 -5.59 -23.95
CA ASP A 199 9.40 -6.99 -24.23
C ASP A 199 10.16 -7.89 -23.25
N LEU A 200 9.43 -8.62 -22.41
CA LEU A 200 9.97 -9.52 -21.40
C LEU A 200 10.03 -11.00 -21.87
N SER A 201 9.71 -11.28 -23.14
CA SER A 201 9.61 -12.66 -23.65
C SER A 201 10.87 -13.49 -23.40
N GLU A 202 12.06 -12.93 -23.69
CA GLU A 202 13.35 -13.62 -23.46
C GLU A 202 13.71 -13.76 -21.96
N VAL A 203 13.18 -12.86 -21.14
CA VAL A 203 13.38 -12.89 -19.68
C VAL A 203 12.63 -14.07 -19.08
N PHE A 204 11.43 -14.39 -19.55
CA PHE A 204 10.64 -15.50 -18.99
C PHE A 204 11.35 -16.85 -19.15
N SER A 205 11.92 -17.12 -20.33
CA SER A 205 12.69 -18.33 -20.61
C SER A 205 13.92 -18.47 -19.71
N SER A 206 14.51 -17.34 -19.29
CA SER A 206 15.68 -17.32 -18.39
C SER A 206 15.28 -17.42 -16.91
N VAL A 207 14.18 -16.76 -16.52
CA VAL A 207 13.71 -16.68 -15.13
C VAL A 207 13.16 -18.02 -14.66
N ALA A 208 12.38 -18.73 -15.48
CA ALA A 208 11.74 -19.98 -15.07
C ALA A 208 12.71 -21.05 -14.54
N PRO A 209 13.75 -21.46 -15.29
CA PRO A 209 14.70 -22.47 -14.80
C PRO A 209 15.54 -21.94 -13.63
N ALA A 210 15.96 -20.68 -13.67
CA ALA A 210 16.79 -20.09 -12.63
C ALA A 210 16.05 -19.97 -11.29
N VAL A 211 14.75 -19.67 -11.30
CA VAL A 211 13.92 -19.60 -10.10
C VAL A 211 13.73 -20.98 -9.51
N ILE A 212 13.38 -21.99 -10.32
CA ILE A 212 13.18 -23.37 -9.83
C ILE A 212 14.47 -23.93 -9.23
N GLN A 213 15.63 -23.63 -9.82
CA GLN A 213 16.93 -24.05 -9.30
C GLN A 213 17.28 -23.40 -7.95
N ASN A 214 16.91 -22.14 -7.75
CA ASN A 214 17.22 -21.37 -6.53
C ASN A 214 16.07 -21.34 -5.51
N MET A 215 14.97 -22.04 -5.80
CA MET A 215 13.78 -22.06 -4.95
C MET A 215 14.14 -22.70 -3.61
N SER A 216 13.85 -21.98 -2.53
CA SER A 216 14.11 -22.42 -1.16
C SER A 216 12.82 -22.36 -0.36
N ASN A 217 12.62 -23.34 0.50
CA ASN A 217 11.54 -23.36 1.48
C ASN A 217 11.71 -22.27 2.56
N GLU A 218 12.91 -21.69 2.69
CA GLU A 218 13.16 -20.57 3.60
C GLU A 218 12.66 -19.26 2.99
N TRP A 219 11.57 -18.71 3.54
CA TRP A 219 11.08 -17.38 3.20
C TRP A 219 11.82 -16.30 4.00
N ASP A 220 13.04 -15.99 3.56
CA ASP A 220 13.79 -14.87 4.12
C ASP A 220 13.06 -13.55 3.79
N THR A 221 12.41 -12.97 4.81
CA THR A 221 11.68 -11.70 4.71
C THR A 221 12.50 -10.53 5.25
N HIS A 222 13.49 -10.78 6.13
CA HIS A 222 14.25 -9.73 6.81
C HIS A 222 15.62 -9.43 6.19
N TYR A 223 15.76 -9.61 4.88
CA TYR A 223 16.99 -9.27 4.18
C TYR A 223 17.15 -7.77 3.90
N PHE A 224 18.40 -7.33 3.79
CA PHE A 224 18.77 -5.97 3.39
C PHE A 224 19.30 -5.98 1.96
N VAL A 225 18.87 -5.01 1.16
CA VAL A 225 19.29 -4.91 -0.24
C VAL A 225 20.05 -3.62 -0.46
N TRP A 226 21.15 -3.72 -1.20
CA TRP A 226 21.93 -2.60 -1.65
C TRP A 226 22.31 -2.76 -3.11
N LYS A 227 21.98 -1.76 -3.94
CA LYS A 227 22.33 -1.71 -5.36
C LYS A 227 23.65 -0.95 -5.49
N LEU A 228 24.66 -1.63 -6.03
CA LEU A 228 25.94 -1.03 -6.36
C LEU A 228 26.06 -1.00 -7.89
N HIS A 229 25.84 0.17 -8.49
CA HIS A 229 25.69 0.35 -9.93
C HIS A 229 24.62 -0.59 -10.52
N THR A 230 25.03 -1.64 -11.22
CA THR A 230 24.13 -2.62 -11.83
C THR A 230 23.95 -3.87 -10.98
N LYS A 231 24.84 -4.14 -10.01
CA LYS A 231 24.77 -5.36 -9.20
C LYS A 231 23.96 -5.20 -7.93
N LEU A 232 23.13 -6.20 -7.64
CA LEU A 232 22.34 -6.28 -6.43
C LEU A 232 23.07 -7.09 -5.35
N ILE A 233 23.39 -6.45 -4.22
CA ILE A 233 23.95 -7.12 -3.03
C ILE A 233 22.79 -7.33 -2.05
N ILE A 234 22.51 -8.59 -1.73
CA ILE A 234 21.49 -8.95 -0.73
C ILE A 234 22.16 -9.60 0.47
N ILE A 235 21.93 -9.04 1.65
CA ILE A 235 22.36 -9.57 2.94
C ILE A 235 21.16 -10.28 3.57
N ASN A 236 21.21 -11.62 3.58
CA ASN A 236 20.16 -12.48 4.14
C ASN A 236 20.03 -12.30 5.65
N GLU A 237 18.85 -12.58 6.19
CA GLU A 237 18.53 -12.49 7.62
C GLU A 237 19.55 -13.21 8.51
N ARG A 238 19.93 -14.45 8.15
CA ARG A 238 20.96 -15.22 8.86
C ARG A 238 22.28 -14.46 9.03
N HIS A 239 22.73 -13.75 7.99
CA HIS A 239 23.97 -12.98 8.04
C HIS A 239 23.82 -11.76 8.94
N ILE A 240 22.64 -11.11 8.93
CA ILE A 240 22.35 -9.97 9.81
C ILE A 240 22.38 -10.41 11.27
N VAL A 241 21.72 -11.52 11.60
CA VAL A 241 21.69 -12.08 12.96
C VAL A 241 23.11 -12.44 13.43
N ILE A 242 23.90 -13.14 12.61
CA ILE A 242 25.28 -13.48 12.94
C ILE A 242 26.10 -12.20 13.19
N THR A 243 25.97 -11.20 12.33
CA THR A 243 26.70 -9.92 12.47
C THR A 243 26.29 -9.19 13.76
N LEU A 244 25.00 -9.22 14.12
CA LEU A 244 24.49 -8.63 15.35
C LEU A 244 25.05 -9.36 16.59
N ILE A 245 25.06 -10.69 16.59
CA ILE A 245 25.64 -11.50 17.68
C ILE A 245 27.14 -11.21 17.82
N VAL A 246 27.90 -11.25 16.72
CA VAL A 246 29.34 -10.99 16.73
C VAL A 246 29.63 -9.57 17.20
N SER A 247 28.89 -8.56 16.71
CA SER A 247 29.02 -7.17 17.15
C SER A 247 28.71 -7.03 18.64
N SER A 248 27.69 -7.72 19.14
CA SER A 248 27.34 -7.75 20.57
C SER A 248 28.46 -8.35 21.42
N ILE A 249 29.06 -9.46 20.99
CA ILE A 249 30.20 -10.10 21.66
C ILE A 249 31.39 -9.16 21.63
N VAL A 250 31.75 -8.58 20.48
CA VAL A 250 32.85 -7.63 20.34
C VAL A 250 32.63 -6.41 21.22
N PHE A 251 31.40 -5.92 21.35
CA PHE A 251 31.08 -4.82 22.25
C PHE A 251 31.16 -5.19 23.71
N LEU A 252 30.60 -6.33 24.13
CA LEU A 252 30.70 -6.81 25.51
C LEU A 252 32.16 -7.03 25.88
N LEU A 253 32.94 -7.58 24.95
CA LEU A 253 34.38 -7.76 25.07
C LEU A 253 35.07 -6.39 25.12
N TRP A 254 34.70 -5.44 24.27
CA TRP A 254 35.23 -4.08 24.31
C TRP A 254 34.88 -3.37 25.62
N LEU A 255 33.66 -3.50 26.15
CA LEU A 255 33.32 -3.01 27.47
C LEU A 255 34.17 -3.72 28.54
N MET A 256 34.36 -5.03 28.45
CA MET A 256 35.16 -5.76 29.44
C MET A 256 36.64 -5.38 29.41
N PHE A 257 37.22 -5.18 28.22
CA PHE A 257 38.65 -4.88 28.02
C PHE A 257 38.94 -3.37 28.04
N PHE A 258 38.20 -2.55 27.29
CA PHE A 258 38.41 -1.10 27.16
C PHE A 258 37.70 -0.24 28.21
N SER A 259 36.74 -0.76 28.99
CA SER A 259 36.32 -0.06 30.21
C SER A 259 37.47 0.03 31.23
N PHE A 260 38.58 -0.68 31.01
CA PHE A 260 39.64 -0.84 32.02
C PHE A 260 41.09 -0.58 31.58
N LEU A 261 41.40 -0.40 30.29
CA LEU A 261 42.80 -0.43 29.83
C LEU A 261 43.36 0.94 29.38
N PHE A 262 44.22 1.47 30.26
CA PHE A 262 45.28 2.48 30.09
C PHE A 262 45.00 3.97 30.37
N GLY A 263 45.42 4.41 31.57
CA GLY A 263 45.73 5.81 31.85
C GLY A 263 45.81 6.16 33.34
N LYS A 264 46.66 7.13 33.70
CA LYS A 264 46.83 7.66 35.08
C LYS A 264 45.56 8.31 35.69
N LYS A 265 44.42 8.34 34.96
CA LYS A 265 43.15 8.99 35.35
C LYS A 265 41.94 8.04 35.39
N ARG A 266 42.18 6.72 35.42
CA ARG A 266 41.16 5.66 35.36
C ARG A 266 40.04 5.84 36.38
N ASP A 267 40.40 5.98 37.67
CA ASP A 267 39.41 5.99 38.75
C ASP A 267 38.51 7.23 38.69
N GLN A 268 39.03 8.34 38.16
CA GLN A 268 38.25 9.56 37.96
C GLN A 268 37.29 9.43 36.78
N HIS A 269 37.72 8.80 35.67
CA HIS A 269 36.82 8.52 34.55
C HIS A 269 35.69 7.54 34.92
N ILE A 270 35.96 6.50 35.71
CA ILE A 270 34.95 5.55 36.19
C ILE A 270 33.93 6.23 37.11
N ARG A 271 34.42 7.03 38.07
CA ARG A 271 33.55 7.75 39.00
C ARG A 271 32.68 8.79 38.30
N ASP A 272 33.25 9.49 37.32
CA ASP A 272 32.51 10.45 36.50
C ASP A 272 31.47 9.71 35.62
N LEU A 273 31.83 8.60 34.99
CA LEU A 273 30.92 7.83 34.13
C LEU A 273 29.71 7.29 34.90
N LEU A 274 29.92 6.66 36.06
CA LEU A 274 28.84 6.15 36.90
C LEU A 274 27.91 7.27 37.38
N LYS A 275 28.46 8.43 37.71
CA LYS A 275 27.67 9.62 38.08
C LYS A 275 26.86 10.18 36.90
N LEU A 276 27.28 9.93 35.66
CA LEU A 276 26.73 10.52 34.45
C LEU A 276 25.96 9.52 33.57
N TRP A 277 25.75 8.29 34.06
CA TRP A 277 25.03 7.24 33.33
C TRP A 277 23.55 7.57 33.08
N TRP A 278 22.98 8.50 33.85
CA TRP A 278 21.62 9.01 33.63
C TRP A 278 21.51 9.99 32.44
N MET A 279 22.64 10.49 31.89
CA MET A 279 22.62 11.50 30.82
C MET A 279 21.89 11.06 29.54
N PRO A 280 22.06 9.83 29.01
CA PRO A 280 21.27 9.35 27.87
C PRO A 280 19.76 9.45 28.10
N GLY A 281 19.28 9.03 29.27
CA GLY A 281 17.86 9.09 29.63
C GLY A 281 17.35 10.53 29.70
N TYR A 282 18.16 11.45 30.22
CA TYR A 282 17.83 12.88 30.23
C TYR A 282 17.74 13.47 28.82
N PHE A 283 18.74 13.27 27.97
CA PHE A 283 18.70 13.78 26.59
C PHE A 283 17.57 13.16 25.78
N PHE A 284 17.27 11.88 26.01
CA PHE A 284 16.12 11.22 25.43
C PHE A 284 14.80 11.89 25.82
N LEU A 285 14.58 12.17 27.11
CA LEU A 285 13.37 12.85 27.58
C LEU A 285 13.26 14.28 27.04
N VAL A 286 14.37 15.02 27.01
CA VAL A 286 14.41 16.37 26.41
C VAL A 286 14.05 16.31 24.94
N ASN A 287 14.62 15.38 24.16
CA ASN A 287 14.31 15.22 22.75
C ASN A 287 12.86 14.80 22.52
N TRP A 288 12.36 13.85 23.30
CA TRP A 288 10.98 13.41 23.20
C TRP A 288 10.00 14.56 23.44
N LEU A 289 10.24 15.35 24.50
CA LEU A 289 9.46 16.56 24.78
C LEU A 289 9.60 17.60 23.65
N SER A 290 10.81 17.80 23.12
CA SER A 290 11.08 18.73 22.03
C SER A 290 10.30 18.39 20.76
N PHE A 291 10.31 17.11 20.36
CA PHE A 291 9.55 16.62 19.21
C PHE A 291 8.04 16.69 19.43
N PHE A 292 7.58 16.37 20.64
CA PHE A 292 6.17 16.49 21.00
C PHE A 292 5.67 17.94 20.93
N LEU A 293 6.40 18.89 21.52
CA LEU A 293 6.07 20.32 21.40
C LEU A 293 6.17 20.80 19.95
N GLY A 294 7.18 20.33 19.19
CA GLY A 294 7.32 20.65 17.77
C GLY A 294 6.11 20.24 16.95
N SER A 295 5.56 19.05 17.18
CA SER A 295 4.31 18.61 16.55
C SER A 295 3.13 19.51 16.94
N LYS A 296 2.98 19.84 18.24
CA LYS A 296 1.87 20.69 18.72
C LYS A 296 1.94 22.12 18.20
N ILE A 297 3.13 22.66 18.03
CA ILE A 297 3.34 24.00 17.47
C ILE A 297 3.04 24.00 15.97
N ALA A 298 3.47 22.98 15.24
CA ALA A 298 3.10 22.83 13.83
C ALA A 298 1.56 22.72 13.68
N GLU A 299 0.89 21.91 14.50
CA GLU A 299 -0.57 21.83 14.54
C GLU A 299 -1.21 23.20 14.82
N ALA A 300 -0.72 23.93 15.82
CA ALA A 300 -1.26 25.24 16.18
C ALA A 300 -1.08 26.29 15.06
N LEU A 301 0.09 26.34 14.41
CA LEU A 301 0.35 27.28 13.31
C LEU A 301 -0.59 27.03 12.12
N PHE A 302 -0.78 25.78 11.74
CA PHE A 302 -1.69 25.41 10.64
C PHE A 302 -3.15 25.62 11.02
N TYR A 303 -3.55 25.31 12.25
CA TYR A 303 -4.89 25.56 12.75
C TYR A 303 -5.24 27.05 12.75
N VAL A 304 -4.33 27.92 13.20
CA VAL A 304 -4.53 29.38 13.19
C VAL A 304 -4.64 29.92 11.76
N ARG A 305 -3.90 29.37 10.80
CA ARG A 305 -3.90 29.85 9.41
C ARG A 305 -5.10 29.36 8.60
N PHE A 306 -5.47 28.08 8.73
CA PHE A 306 -6.42 27.42 7.84
C PHE A 306 -7.70 26.92 8.52
N GLY A 307 -7.80 27.00 9.85
CA GLY A 307 -9.01 26.64 10.61
C GLY A 307 -9.27 25.13 10.75
N ALA A 308 -8.45 24.27 10.13
CA ALA A 308 -8.60 22.81 10.19
C ALA A 308 -7.25 22.10 10.36
N MET A 309 -7.24 21.01 11.15
CA MET A 309 -6.04 20.18 11.33
C MET A 309 -5.71 19.32 10.09
N GLY A 310 -6.69 19.08 9.21
CA GLY A 310 -6.51 18.31 7.98
C GLY A 310 -5.54 18.95 6.98
N GLU A 311 -5.33 20.26 7.05
CA GLU A 311 -4.46 21.01 6.12
C GLU A 311 -2.96 20.75 6.34
N LEU A 312 -2.60 20.05 7.42
CA LEU A 312 -1.23 19.58 7.65
C LEU A 312 -0.78 18.57 6.57
N SER A 313 -1.69 17.70 6.10
CA SER A 313 -1.37 16.72 5.06
C SER A 313 -1.20 17.36 3.69
N ALA A 314 -1.77 18.55 3.46
CA ALA A 314 -1.57 19.32 2.25
C ALA A 314 -0.12 19.83 2.12
N PHE A 315 0.55 20.13 3.24
CA PHE A 315 1.92 20.64 3.26
C PHE A 315 2.85 19.83 4.17
N PRO A 316 3.12 18.56 3.83
CA PRO A 316 3.79 17.62 4.74
C PRO A 316 5.25 18.01 5.00
N LEU A 317 5.97 18.54 4.00
CA LEU A 317 7.38 18.93 4.15
C LEU A 317 7.57 20.16 5.05
N THR A 318 6.69 21.15 4.95
CA THR A 318 6.77 22.35 5.80
C THR A 318 6.39 22.00 7.24
N ALA A 319 5.34 21.20 7.44
CA ALA A 319 4.95 20.69 8.76
C ALA A 319 6.08 19.87 9.43
N LEU A 320 6.71 18.95 8.70
CA LEU A 320 7.88 18.21 9.20
C LEU A 320 9.05 19.16 9.48
N SER A 321 9.34 20.10 8.61
CA SER A 321 10.44 21.07 8.81
C SER A 321 10.24 21.89 10.09
N ILE A 322 9.02 22.37 10.34
CA ILE A 322 8.68 23.10 11.58
C ILE A 322 8.91 22.21 12.80
N LYS A 323 8.42 20.97 12.77
CA LYS A 323 8.62 20.00 13.87
C LYS A 323 10.09 19.79 14.20
N TYR A 324 10.92 19.47 13.20
CA TYR A 324 12.34 19.17 13.40
C TYR A 324 13.16 20.41 13.76
N VAL A 325 12.93 21.56 13.10
CA VAL A 325 13.64 22.81 13.40
C VAL A 325 13.28 23.33 14.79
N PHE A 326 12.01 23.26 15.18
CA PHE A 326 11.59 23.60 16.54
C PHE A 326 12.23 22.66 17.57
N ALA A 327 12.23 21.35 17.32
CA ALA A 327 12.82 20.39 18.25
C ALA A 327 14.33 20.66 18.47
N LEU A 328 15.08 20.94 17.40
CA LEU A 328 16.48 21.34 17.49
C LEU A 328 16.67 22.65 18.24
N PHE A 329 15.83 23.66 17.94
CA PHE A 329 15.86 24.95 18.66
C PHE A 329 15.62 24.77 20.16
N PHE A 330 14.60 24.01 20.55
CA PHE A 330 14.27 23.75 21.95
C PHE A 330 15.39 22.98 22.65
N MET A 331 15.96 21.96 22.02
CA MET A 331 17.10 21.21 22.56
C MET A 331 18.32 22.14 22.78
N PHE A 332 18.64 23.00 21.82
CA PHE A 332 19.71 23.99 21.98
C PHE A 332 19.41 25.03 23.06
N ALA A 333 18.14 25.42 23.24
CA ALA A 333 17.74 26.28 24.34
C ALA A 333 17.95 25.58 25.69
N VAL A 334 17.47 24.35 25.86
CA VAL A 334 17.63 23.58 27.10
C VAL A 334 19.10 23.41 27.44
N THR A 335 19.95 23.06 26.48
CA THR A 335 21.40 22.92 26.70
C THR A 335 22.09 24.24 27.01
N ALA A 336 21.68 25.36 26.40
CA ALA A 336 22.21 26.69 26.69
C ALA A 336 21.81 27.21 28.08
N PHE A 337 20.59 26.93 28.51
CA PHE A 337 20.02 27.36 29.79
C PHE A 337 20.26 26.35 30.92
N ASN A 338 21.00 25.26 30.68
CA ASN A 338 21.24 24.19 31.66
C ASN A 338 22.20 24.58 32.80
N LYS A 339 22.14 25.82 33.29
CA LYS A 339 22.87 26.29 34.48
C LYS A 339 22.44 25.55 35.76
N PHE A 340 21.28 24.90 35.73
CA PHE A 340 20.69 24.14 36.85
C PHE A 340 21.23 22.71 36.99
N ILE A 341 21.85 22.15 35.94
CA ILE A 341 22.48 20.83 35.98
C ILE A 341 23.96 21.01 35.66
N PRO A 342 24.90 20.65 36.55
CA PRO A 342 26.33 20.77 36.29
C PRO A 342 26.76 19.76 35.22
N LEU A 343 26.64 20.14 33.96
CA LEU A 343 27.15 19.39 32.83
C LEU A 343 28.69 19.37 32.92
N PRO A 344 29.33 18.19 32.87
CA PRO A 344 30.79 18.08 32.97
C PRO A 344 31.46 18.77 31.78
N ALA A 345 32.57 19.47 31.99
CA ALA A 345 33.35 20.08 30.91
C ALA A 345 34.23 19.07 30.13
N ASN A 346 34.10 17.77 30.41
CA ASN A 346 34.97 16.75 29.85
C ASN A 346 34.45 16.22 28.51
N ARG A 347 35.08 16.69 27.42
CA ARG A 347 34.83 16.27 26.02
C ARG A 347 34.83 14.75 25.82
N PHE A 348 35.64 14.02 26.59
CA PHE A 348 35.79 12.56 26.47
C PHE A 348 34.48 11.82 26.81
N ILE A 349 33.79 12.27 27.86
CA ILE A 349 32.61 11.57 28.39
C ILE A 349 31.44 11.63 27.40
N TYR A 350 31.18 12.81 26.80
CA TYR A 350 30.13 12.93 25.77
C TYR A 350 30.40 12.06 24.56
N GLY A 351 31.66 11.96 24.12
CA GLY A 351 32.04 11.08 23.03
C GLY A 351 31.81 9.59 23.35
N PHE A 352 32.18 9.17 24.57
CA PHE A 352 32.00 7.80 25.01
C PHE A 352 30.52 7.45 25.15
N ILE A 353 29.73 8.31 25.78
CA ILE A 353 28.29 8.10 25.96
C ILE A 353 27.57 8.11 24.60
N ALA A 354 27.91 9.03 23.69
CA ALA A 354 27.33 9.05 22.34
C ALA A 354 27.56 7.71 21.61
N HIS A 355 28.78 7.19 21.71
CA HIS A 355 29.14 5.89 21.15
C HIS A 355 28.35 4.74 21.78
N ALA A 356 28.18 4.74 23.11
CA ALA A 356 27.37 3.75 23.81
C ALA A 356 25.87 3.82 23.42
N VAL A 357 25.31 5.02 23.24
CA VAL A 357 23.92 5.19 22.79
C VAL A 357 23.75 4.74 21.33
N CYS A 358 24.70 5.03 20.43
CA CYS A 358 24.67 4.48 19.07
C CYS A 358 24.54 2.96 19.07
N LEU A 359 25.24 2.29 19.97
CA LEU A 359 25.16 0.85 20.12
C LEU A 359 23.82 0.38 20.69
N LEU A 360 23.32 1.04 21.73
CA LEU A 360 21.98 0.75 22.27
C LEU A 360 20.90 0.87 21.17
N ASN A 361 21.03 1.89 20.31
CA ASN A 361 20.13 2.09 19.18
C ASN A 361 20.15 0.91 18.20
N ILE A 362 21.27 0.20 17.99
CA ILE A 362 21.29 -1.02 17.16
C ILE A 362 20.24 -2.02 17.67
N PHE A 363 20.21 -2.27 18.98
CA PHE A 363 19.28 -3.22 19.58
C PHE A 363 17.84 -2.70 19.59
N ILE A 364 17.63 -1.44 20.01
CA ILE A 364 16.30 -0.82 20.04
C ILE A 364 15.66 -0.88 18.66
N PHE A 365 16.39 -0.51 17.61
CA PHE A 365 15.85 -0.48 16.25
C PHE A 365 15.77 -1.87 15.61
N SER A 366 16.64 -2.82 16.00
CA SER A 366 16.52 -4.22 15.56
C SER A 366 15.22 -4.88 16.03
N PHE A 367 14.66 -4.45 17.18
CA PHE A 367 13.38 -4.94 17.68
C PHE A 367 12.22 -4.55 16.76
N PHE A 368 12.27 -3.36 16.15
CA PHE A 368 11.24 -2.91 15.20
C PHE A 368 11.40 -3.55 13.82
N ASN A 369 12.62 -3.60 13.31
CA ASN A 369 12.93 -4.29 12.07
C ASN A 369 14.42 -4.66 12.06
N LEU A 370 14.71 -5.94 11.86
CA LEU A 370 16.08 -6.46 11.89
C LEU A 370 17.01 -5.72 10.91
N SER A 371 16.50 -5.27 9.75
CA SER A 371 17.30 -4.58 8.74
C SER A 371 17.79 -3.20 9.20
N PHE A 372 17.16 -2.58 10.21
CA PHE A 372 17.68 -1.35 10.82
C PHE A 372 19.02 -1.54 11.53
N SER A 373 19.32 -2.75 12.01
CA SER A 373 20.58 -3.03 12.70
C SER A 373 21.80 -2.67 11.86
N ILE A 374 21.77 -2.92 10.54
CA ILE A 374 22.87 -2.59 9.62
C ILE A 374 23.07 -1.07 9.54
N ILE A 375 21.99 -0.30 9.45
CA ILE A 375 22.03 1.16 9.36
C ILE A 375 22.62 1.75 10.64
N PHE A 376 22.13 1.33 11.80
CA PHE A 376 22.66 1.80 13.09
C PHE A 376 24.07 1.29 13.36
N MET A 377 24.46 0.14 12.80
CA MET A 377 25.84 -0.34 12.86
C MET A 377 26.79 0.55 12.05
N ALA A 378 26.37 1.02 10.86
CA ALA A 378 27.12 2.02 10.11
C ALA A 378 27.27 3.33 10.90
N ILE A 379 26.19 3.82 11.52
CA ILE A 379 26.21 5.01 12.41
C ILE A 379 27.16 4.78 13.59
N TYR A 380 27.18 3.58 14.17
CA TYR A 380 28.08 3.21 15.26
C TYR A 380 29.56 3.25 14.83
N PHE A 381 29.92 2.71 13.67
CA PHE A 381 31.29 2.78 13.16
C PHE A 381 31.75 4.22 12.87
N VAL A 382 30.86 5.04 12.29
CA VAL A 382 31.14 6.48 12.09
C VAL A 382 31.33 7.18 13.43
N SER A 383 30.51 6.86 14.43
CA SER A 383 30.60 7.38 15.80
C SER A 383 31.92 6.97 16.49
N LEU A 384 32.36 5.72 16.31
CA LEU A 384 33.66 5.23 16.80
C LEU A 384 34.82 6.01 16.19
N ALA A 385 34.80 6.24 14.87
CA ALA A 385 35.81 7.05 14.20
C ALA A 385 35.78 8.49 14.73
N ALA A 386 34.60 9.12 14.78
CA ALA A 386 34.38 10.47 15.31
C ALA A 386 34.89 10.64 16.75
N TYR A 387 34.79 9.58 17.54
CA TYR A 387 35.21 9.56 18.92
C TYR A 387 36.72 9.82 19.09
N HIS A 388 37.56 9.26 18.21
CA HIS A 388 39.02 9.38 18.30
C HIS A 388 39.56 10.75 17.86
N PHE A 389 38.86 11.45 16.95
CA PHE A 389 39.37 12.71 16.41
C PHE A 389 39.10 13.91 17.32
N LYS A 390 40.15 14.74 17.49
CA LYS A 390 40.11 15.97 18.30
C LYS A 390 40.00 17.26 17.47
N ASN A 391 40.24 17.19 16.15
CA ASN A 391 40.16 18.35 15.25
C ASN A 391 38.69 18.77 15.06
N ILE A 392 38.40 20.08 15.17
CA ILE A 392 37.06 20.66 15.02
C ILE A 392 36.51 20.39 13.61
N VAL A 393 37.34 20.54 12.57
CA VAL A 393 36.92 20.31 11.18
C VAL A 393 36.51 18.86 10.97
N LEU A 394 37.32 17.91 11.44
CA LEU A 394 37.00 16.49 11.35
C LEU A 394 35.72 16.16 12.14
N GLN A 395 35.49 16.77 13.29
CA GLN A 395 34.24 16.55 14.03
C GLN A 395 33.01 17.02 13.28
N ILE A 396 33.08 18.17 12.59
CA ILE A 396 31.97 18.64 11.74
C ILE A 396 31.71 17.64 10.62
N ILE A 397 32.78 17.18 9.93
CA ILE A 397 32.68 16.16 8.88
C ILE A 397 32.01 14.89 9.42
N PHE A 398 32.46 14.38 10.57
CA PHE A 398 31.88 13.17 11.16
C PHE A 398 30.42 13.34 11.61
N ILE A 399 30.03 14.52 12.13
CA ILE A 399 28.62 14.80 12.46
C ILE A 399 27.75 14.74 11.20
N VAL A 400 28.23 15.30 10.08
CA VAL A 400 27.54 15.18 8.78
C VAL A 400 27.51 13.73 8.30
N CYS A 401 28.62 12.99 8.44
CA CYS A 401 28.68 11.57 8.08
C CYS A 401 27.74 10.68 8.91
N LEU A 402 27.37 11.06 10.14
CA LEU A 402 26.37 10.31 10.93
C LEU A 402 24.97 10.36 10.30
N PHE A 403 24.64 11.39 9.51
CA PHE A 403 23.39 11.46 8.77
C PHE A 403 23.41 10.66 7.47
N LEU A 404 24.58 10.32 6.94
CA LEU A 404 24.72 9.67 5.64
C LEU A 404 23.99 8.31 5.56
N PRO A 405 24.08 7.42 6.56
CA PRO A 405 23.28 6.18 6.59
C PRO A 405 21.75 6.41 6.69
N LEU A 406 21.31 7.58 7.17
CA LEU A 406 19.89 7.95 7.27
C LEU A 406 19.36 8.62 6.00
N MET A 407 20.23 9.07 5.09
CA MET A 407 19.83 9.77 3.87
C MET A 407 18.81 9.03 3.03
N PRO A 408 18.88 7.71 2.82
CA PRO A 408 17.87 7.02 2.02
C PRO A 408 16.46 7.12 2.63
N PHE A 409 16.36 7.13 3.96
CA PHE A 409 15.09 7.36 4.66
C PHE A 409 14.58 8.77 4.39
N VAL A 410 15.43 9.78 4.55
CA VAL A 410 15.06 11.18 4.29
C VAL A 410 14.59 11.37 2.84
N THR A 411 15.30 10.80 1.86
CA THR A 411 14.89 10.85 0.45
C THR A 411 13.52 10.18 0.24
N HIS A 412 13.28 9.05 0.87
CA HIS A 412 12.00 8.35 0.74
C HIS A 412 10.84 9.15 1.35
N ILE A 413 11.07 9.78 2.51
CA ILE A 413 10.12 10.68 3.16
C ILE A 413 9.76 11.86 2.25
N ILE A 414 10.73 12.38 1.47
CA ILE A 414 10.49 13.47 0.53
C ILE A 414 9.68 13.01 -0.68
N LEU A 415 10.02 11.85 -1.24
CA LEU A 415 9.37 11.30 -2.43
C LEU A 415 7.93 10.83 -2.15
N TYR A 416 7.71 10.12 -1.05
CA TYR A 416 6.43 9.53 -0.65
C TYR A 416 5.75 10.29 0.49
N ARG A 417 6.02 11.61 0.58
CA ARG A 417 5.59 12.50 1.67
C ARG A 417 4.09 12.43 1.96
N GLU A 418 3.26 12.24 0.94
CA GLU A 418 1.79 12.24 1.05
C GLU A 418 1.29 11.03 1.86
N TYR A 419 1.89 9.85 1.64
CA TYR A 419 1.54 8.63 2.36
C TYR A 419 2.20 8.58 3.75
N MET A 420 3.48 8.97 3.83
CA MET A 420 4.28 8.78 5.04
C MET A 420 4.09 9.86 6.11
N PHE A 421 3.49 11.00 5.75
CA PHE A 421 3.34 12.14 6.67
C PHE A 421 2.62 11.75 7.96
N HIS A 422 1.48 11.08 7.85
CA HIS A 422 0.66 10.66 8.99
C HIS A 422 1.37 9.67 9.91
N ILE A 423 2.41 8.99 9.44
CA ILE A 423 3.19 8.07 10.26
C ILE A 423 4.31 8.85 10.96
N ILE A 424 5.13 9.58 10.21
CA ILE A 424 6.35 10.23 10.73
C ILE A 424 6.05 11.44 11.60
N PHE A 425 4.98 12.17 11.28
CA PHE A 425 4.61 13.35 12.05
C PHE A 425 4.25 12.99 13.51
N PHE A 426 3.73 11.78 13.75
CA PHE A 426 3.35 11.32 15.10
C PHE A 426 4.41 10.44 15.78
N ILE A 427 5.36 9.87 15.04
CA ILE A 427 6.50 9.15 15.62
C ILE A 427 7.46 10.14 16.29
N ASN A 428 7.29 10.34 17.60
CA ASN A 428 8.19 11.19 18.42
C ASN A 428 9.26 10.39 19.15
N LEU A 429 8.94 9.16 19.57
CA LEU A 429 9.82 8.33 20.39
C LEU A 429 11.06 7.85 19.62
N ALA A 430 10.86 7.32 18.41
CA ALA A 430 11.97 6.85 17.58
C ALA A 430 12.87 8.01 17.16
N SER A 431 12.30 9.14 16.74
CA SER A 431 13.07 10.35 16.43
C SER A 431 13.88 10.83 17.63
N ALA A 432 13.32 10.79 18.84
CA ALA A 432 14.07 11.14 20.05
C ALA A 432 15.30 10.22 20.26
N CYS A 433 15.15 8.89 20.14
CA CYS A 433 16.26 7.94 20.24
C CYS A 433 17.36 8.17 19.19
N ILE A 434 16.96 8.46 17.94
CA ILE A 434 17.90 8.68 16.82
C ILE A 434 18.77 9.90 17.09
N PHE A 435 18.19 10.99 17.64
CA PHE A 435 18.90 12.26 17.79
C PHE A 435 19.86 12.33 19.01
N VAL A 436 19.68 11.50 20.05
CA VAL A 436 20.54 11.55 21.26
C VAL A 436 22.05 11.51 20.96
N PRO A 437 22.58 10.58 20.13
CA PRO A 437 24.00 10.59 19.79
C PRO A 437 24.45 11.88 19.09
N PHE A 438 23.62 12.45 18.22
CA PHE A 438 23.93 13.69 17.51
C PHE A 438 24.06 14.86 18.47
N ASP A 439 23.16 14.97 19.44
CA ASP A 439 23.19 16.04 20.43
C ASP A 439 24.44 15.97 21.30
N LEU A 440 24.83 14.77 21.72
CA LEU A 440 26.05 14.55 22.50
C LEU A 440 27.31 14.93 21.69
N PHE A 441 27.35 14.64 20.39
CA PHE A 441 28.44 15.08 19.51
C PHE A 441 28.43 16.59 19.25
N LEU A 442 27.26 17.22 19.14
CA LEU A 442 27.10 18.67 18.99
C LEU A 442 27.58 19.42 20.24
N ILE A 443 27.24 18.93 21.44
CA ILE A 443 27.75 19.46 22.72
C ILE A 443 29.27 19.30 22.78
N ARG A 444 29.78 18.14 22.38
CA ARG A 444 31.22 17.87 22.29
C ARG A 444 31.93 18.87 21.36
N LEU A 445 31.30 19.23 20.24
CA LEU A 445 31.79 20.25 19.31
C LEU A 445 31.79 21.64 19.95
N GLY A 446 30.69 22.05 20.59
CA GLY A 446 30.57 23.33 21.30
C GLY A 446 31.67 23.55 22.34
N LEU A 447 31.90 22.55 23.21
CA LEU A 447 32.99 22.57 24.20
C LEU A 447 34.39 22.70 23.57
N SER A 448 34.56 22.21 22.34
CA SER A 448 35.83 22.28 21.61
C SER A 448 36.11 23.68 21.05
N ILE A 449 35.06 24.40 20.68
CA ILE A 449 35.11 25.78 20.20
C ILE A 449 35.37 26.72 21.39
N ASP A 450 34.66 26.54 22.50
CA ASP A 450 34.81 27.36 23.71
C ASP A 450 36.22 27.24 24.32
N LYS A 451 36.85 26.07 24.27
CA LYS A 451 38.22 25.88 24.77
C LYS A 451 39.27 26.68 23.97
N LYS A 452 38.99 27.03 22.71
CA LYS A 452 39.88 27.85 21.87
C LYS A 452 39.63 29.35 22.04
N GLY A 453 38.44 29.76 22.47
CA GLY A 453 38.12 31.16 22.75
C GLY A 453 38.37 31.51 24.21
N LYS A 454 39.50 32.15 24.54
CA LYS A 454 39.63 32.90 25.80
C LYS A 454 38.71 34.11 25.73
N ILE A 455 37.43 33.99 26.12
CA ILE A 455 36.48 35.10 26.06
C ILE A 455 35.86 35.37 27.44
N THR A 456 35.92 36.63 27.82
CA THR A 456 36.00 37.14 29.20
C THR A 456 34.69 37.69 29.80
N LYS A 457 33.48 37.39 29.29
CA LYS A 457 32.22 37.80 29.97
C LYS A 457 31.07 36.76 29.80
N PRO A 458 30.49 36.22 30.89
CA PRO A 458 29.63 35.04 30.83
C PRO A 458 28.10 35.27 30.97
N PHE A 459 27.57 36.50 30.98
CA PHE A 459 26.22 36.69 31.53
C PHE A 459 25.03 36.51 30.55
N PHE A 460 25.18 36.69 29.24
CA PHE A 460 24.10 36.45 28.26
C PHE A 460 24.65 36.18 26.85
N ARG A 461 25.23 35.00 26.61
CA ARG A 461 25.53 34.55 25.23
C ARG A 461 24.66 33.35 24.88
N ILE A 462 23.56 33.63 24.18
CA ILE A 462 22.82 32.60 23.45
C ILE A 462 23.80 31.96 22.45
N PRO A 463 23.99 30.63 22.47
CA PRO A 463 24.89 29.96 21.54
C PRO A 463 24.46 30.22 20.10
N ILE A 464 25.43 30.31 19.19
CA ILE A 464 25.19 30.60 17.76
C ILE A 464 24.16 29.62 17.17
N GLN A 465 24.21 28.35 17.59
CA GLN A 465 23.27 27.30 17.19
C GLN A 465 21.80 27.64 17.51
N CYS A 466 21.54 28.21 18.69
CA CYS A 466 20.19 28.61 19.11
C CYS A 466 19.69 29.83 18.31
N LYS A 467 20.58 30.79 17.98
CA LYS A 467 20.23 31.92 17.11
C LYS A 467 19.87 31.47 15.69
N VAL A 468 20.67 30.55 15.11
CA VAL A 468 20.44 30.04 13.75
C VAL A 468 19.13 29.25 13.68
N MET A 469 18.91 28.30 14.60
CA MET A 469 17.70 27.47 14.58
C MET A 469 16.44 28.27 14.96
N GLY A 470 16.54 29.22 15.90
CA GLY A 470 15.43 30.11 16.24
C GLY A 470 15.06 31.05 15.10
N GLY A 471 16.06 31.61 14.40
CA GLY A 471 15.84 32.41 13.20
C GLY A 471 15.19 31.60 12.07
N LEU A 472 15.68 30.38 11.81
CA LEU A 472 15.09 29.47 10.82
C LEU A 472 13.64 29.10 11.18
N PHE A 473 13.36 28.84 12.46
CA PHE A 473 12.00 28.58 12.94
C PHE A 473 11.07 29.77 12.69
N LEU A 474 11.51 31.00 12.97
CA LEU A 474 10.71 32.21 12.70
C LEU A 474 10.44 32.39 11.21
N VAL A 475 11.42 32.12 10.35
CA VAL A 475 11.23 32.16 8.88
C VAL A 475 10.22 31.11 8.44
N LEU A 476 10.30 29.88 8.94
CA LEU A 476 9.33 28.83 8.62
C LEU A 476 7.92 29.14 9.15
N ALA A 477 7.81 29.69 10.36
CA ALA A 477 6.54 30.11 10.93
C ALA A 477 5.91 31.23 10.10
N LEU A 478 6.71 32.25 9.70
CA LEU A 478 6.26 33.31 8.81
C LEU A 478 5.86 32.77 7.43
N TRP A 479 6.62 31.80 6.90
CA TRP A 479 6.32 31.13 5.64
C TRP A 479 4.94 30.49 5.64
N VAL A 480 4.50 29.84 6.73
CA VAL A 480 3.15 29.27 6.84
C VAL A 480 2.07 30.33 6.64
N PHE A 481 2.28 31.57 7.10
CA PHE A 481 1.30 32.65 6.92
C PHE A 481 1.31 33.27 5.52
N ILE A 482 2.47 33.29 4.85
CA ILE A 482 2.65 33.85 3.50
C ILE A 482 2.28 32.84 2.41
N MET A 483 2.39 31.54 2.70
CA MET A 483 2.15 30.48 1.73
C MET A 483 0.75 30.63 1.12
N PRO A 484 0.63 30.58 -0.23
CA PRO A 484 -0.68 30.63 -0.85
C PRO A 484 -1.49 29.45 -0.34
N ALA A 485 -2.76 29.69 -0.03
CA ALA A 485 -3.74 28.64 0.21
C ALA A 485 -4.04 27.95 -1.12
N THR A 486 -3.03 27.36 -1.75
CA THR A 486 -3.25 26.33 -2.74
C THR A 486 -3.83 25.18 -1.93
N ARG A 487 -5.17 25.06 -1.92
CA ARG A 487 -5.79 23.76 -1.72
C ARG A 487 -4.98 22.84 -2.60
N ASN A 488 -4.16 21.98 -2.01
CA ASN A 488 -3.32 21.10 -2.80
C ASN A 488 -4.33 20.15 -3.44
N THR A 489 -4.74 20.51 -4.65
CA THR A 489 -5.51 19.72 -5.60
C THR A 489 -4.60 18.58 -6.04
N VAL A 490 -4.14 17.76 -5.09
CA VAL A 490 -3.48 16.51 -5.39
C VAL A 490 -4.59 15.64 -5.95
N HIS A 491 -4.78 15.79 -7.25
CA HIS A 491 -5.54 14.90 -8.12
C HIS A 491 -6.90 14.52 -7.55
N ASN A 492 -7.73 15.52 -7.25
CA ASN A 492 -9.16 15.30 -7.23
C ASN A 492 -9.59 14.97 -8.67
N ARG A 493 -9.24 13.78 -9.18
CA ARG A 493 -9.95 13.19 -10.31
C ARG A 493 -11.38 13.11 -9.81
N TRP A 494 -12.21 13.92 -10.41
CA TRP A 494 -13.61 13.96 -10.10
C TRP A 494 -14.33 13.35 -11.29
N MET A 495 -15.44 12.70 -11.00
CA MET A 495 -16.33 12.13 -11.98
C MET A 495 -17.71 12.69 -11.77
N LEU A 496 -18.43 12.81 -12.87
CA LEU A 496 -19.82 13.21 -12.85
C LEU A 496 -20.68 11.96 -12.65
N ILE A 497 -21.48 11.95 -11.59
CA ILE A 497 -22.41 10.87 -11.31
C ILE A 497 -23.83 11.38 -11.52
N GLN A 498 -24.58 10.74 -12.40
CA GLN A 498 -26.02 10.96 -12.51
C GLN A 498 -26.74 9.86 -11.74
N HIS A 499 -27.56 10.21 -10.76
CA HIS A 499 -28.43 9.27 -10.05
C HIS A 499 -29.84 9.34 -10.62
N LEU A 500 -30.36 8.20 -11.08
CA LEU A 500 -31.76 7.98 -11.43
C LEU A 500 -32.41 7.05 -10.39
N ASN A 501 -33.46 7.54 -9.72
CA ASN A 501 -34.26 6.77 -8.77
C ASN A 501 -35.74 7.00 -9.06
N GLY A 502 -36.40 6.01 -9.69
CA GLY A 502 -37.76 6.20 -10.21
C GLY A 502 -37.83 7.32 -11.24
N ASP A 503 -38.55 8.39 -10.91
CA ASP A 503 -38.69 9.59 -11.74
C ASP A 503 -37.75 10.74 -11.32
N GLU A 504 -36.97 10.55 -10.25
CA GLU A 504 -36.03 11.56 -9.74
C GLU A 504 -34.67 11.40 -10.41
N SER A 505 -34.16 12.50 -10.98
CA SER A 505 -32.81 12.59 -11.53
C SER A 505 -32.00 13.67 -10.79
N SER A 506 -30.76 13.34 -10.41
CA SER A 506 -29.83 14.29 -9.82
C SER A 506 -28.42 14.10 -10.39
N VAL A 507 -27.65 15.18 -10.45
CA VAL A 507 -26.26 15.17 -10.93
C VAL A 507 -25.35 15.65 -9.82
N VAL A 508 -24.34 14.83 -9.53
CA VAL A 508 -23.42 15.02 -8.42
C VAL A 508 -22.00 14.93 -8.96
N ARG A 509 -21.15 15.84 -8.49
CA ARG A 509 -19.71 15.73 -8.64
C ARG A 509 -19.15 14.91 -7.50
N LYS A 510 -18.52 13.79 -7.83
CA LYS A 510 -17.84 12.95 -6.85
C LYS A 510 -16.35 12.96 -7.07
N TYR A 511 -15.59 13.14 -6.00
CA TYR A 511 -14.15 13.01 -6.02
C TYR A 511 -13.78 11.53 -5.84
N ILE A 512 -12.95 10.96 -6.74
CA ILE A 512 -12.67 9.51 -6.77
C ILE A 512 -12.05 9.00 -5.45
N ASP A 513 -11.27 9.85 -4.78
CA ASP A 513 -10.55 9.52 -3.54
C ASP A 513 -11.22 10.07 -2.26
N SER A 514 -12.43 10.63 -2.36
CA SER A 514 -13.13 11.22 -1.22
C SER A 514 -14.63 10.93 -1.26
N PRO A 515 -15.28 10.62 -0.12
CA PRO A 515 -16.72 10.41 -0.06
C PRO A 515 -17.52 11.72 -0.22
N VAL A 516 -16.85 12.86 -0.41
CA VAL A 516 -17.51 14.16 -0.58
C VAL A 516 -18.16 14.23 -1.95
N GLU A 517 -19.48 14.47 -1.92
CA GLU A 517 -20.35 14.64 -3.06
C GLU A 517 -20.84 16.10 -3.11
N GLU A 518 -20.63 16.77 -4.24
CA GLU A 518 -21.12 18.14 -4.47
C GLU A 518 -22.26 18.09 -5.49
N SER A 519 -23.48 18.45 -5.08
CA SER A 519 -24.62 18.55 -6.00
C SER A 519 -24.38 19.66 -7.02
N ILE A 520 -24.52 19.37 -8.31
CA ILE A 520 -24.39 20.36 -9.39
C ILE A 520 -25.77 20.69 -9.94
N THR A 521 -26.13 21.97 -9.92
CA THR A 521 -27.35 22.49 -10.57
C THR A 521 -27.11 22.98 -12.00
N ASP A 522 -25.86 23.35 -12.33
CA ASP A 522 -25.51 24.01 -13.58
C ASP A 522 -24.79 23.03 -14.53
N TYR A 523 -25.55 22.30 -15.34
CA TYR A 523 -25.03 21.37 -16.34
C TYR A 523 -25.79 21.51 -17.67
N THR A 524 -25.12 21.22 -18.78
CA THR A 524 -25.73 21.13 -20.12
C THR A 524 -26.16 19.72 -20.42
N ARG A 525 -27.26 19.60 -21.17
CA ARG A 525 -27.80 18.34 -21.66
C ARG A 525 -27.74 18.31 -23.18
N GLY A 526 -27.38 17.17 -23.75
CA GLY A 526 -27.49 16.95 -25.19
C GLY A 526 -28.94 17.07 -25.67
N ASN A 527 -29.14 17.50 -26.92
CA ASN A 527 -30.46 17.53 -27.56
C ASN A 527 -30.94 16.11 -27.92
N THR A 528 -31.17 15.26 -26.93
CA THR A 528 -31.90 13.99 -27.09
C THR A 528 -33.36 14.21 -26.67
N GLN A 529 -34.10 14.90 -27.55
CA GLN A 529 -35.57 14.92 -27.48
C GLN A 529 -36.08 13.48 -27.68
N GLY A 530 -36.40 12.77 -26.60
CA GLY A 530 -37.14 11.50 -26.67
C GLY A 530 -36.82 10.45 -25.60
N THR A 531 -35.71 10.54 -24.88
CA THR A 531 -35.41 9.56 -23.82
C THR A 531 -36.10 10.00 -22.53
N ALA A 532 -37.20 9.33 -22.16
CA ALA A 532 -37.84 9.57 -20.87
C ALA A 532 -36.84 9.28 -19.73
N GLU A 533 -36.75 10.17 -18.74
CA GLU A 533 -35.98 9.96 -17.50
C GLU A 533 -36.68 8.96 -16.58
N ASN A 534 -37.10 7.83 -17.13
CA ASN A 534 -37.69 6.76 -16.36
C ASN A 534 -36.68 5.62 -16.28
N VAL A 535 -36.37 5.19 -15.06
CA VAL A 535 -35.57 4.01 -14.75
C VAL A 535 -35.98 2.78 -15.58
N ASP A 536 -37.27 2.62 -15.89
CA ASP A 536 -37.80 1.50 -16.68
C ASP A 536 -37.24 1.42 -18.11
N SER A 537 -36.77 2.55 -18.66
CA SER A 537 -36.13 2.58 -19.99
C SER A 537 -34.71 2.00 -19.99
N PHE A 538 -34.07 1.95 -18.83
CA PHE A 538 -32.68 1.53 -18.67
C PHE A 538 -32.51 0.28 -17.80
N LEU A 539 -33.50 -0.09 -17.00
CA LEU A 539 -33.42 -1.21 -16.06
C LEU A 539 -34.75 -1.98 -16.00
N THR A 540 -34.75 -3.17 -16.59
CA THR A 540 -35.86 -4.13 -16.50
C THR A 540 -35.54 -5.14 -15.40
N VAL A 541 -36.32 -5.11 -14.32
CA VAL A 541 -36.24 -6.10 -13.23
C VAL A 541 -37.54 -6.89 -13.22
N ARG A 542 -37.43 -8.20 -13.41
CA ARG A 542 -38.55 -9.14 -13.28
C ARG A 542 -38.31 -10.01 -12.07
N THR A 543 -39.30 -10.11 -11.20
CA THR A 543 -39.23 -10.93 -10.00
C THR A 543 -40.32 -12.00 -10.04
N SER A 544 -39.97 -13.19 -9.59
CA SER A 544 -40.92 -14.26 -9.26
C SER A 544 -40.64 -14.71 -7.84
N PHE A 545 -41.69 -15.02 -7.08
CA PHE A 545 -41.57 -15.53 -5.72
C PHE A 545 -42.77 -16.42 -5.43
N GLU A 546 -42.53 -17.72 -5.33
CA GLU A 546 -43.58 -18.74 -5.22
C GLU A 546 -43.36 -19.60 -3.98
N ASN A 547 -44.45 -19.97 -3.31
CA ASN A 547 -44.40 -20.91 -2.20
C ASN A 547 -44.12 -22.33 -2.68
N TYR A 548 -43.13 -22.99 -2.07
CA TYR A 548 -42.75 -24.38 -2.34
C TYR A 548 -42.44 -25.12 -1.03
N PHE A 549 -43.37 -25.98 -0.60
CA PHE A 549 -43.34 -26.67 0.70
C PHE A 549 -43.23 -25.71 1.90
N GLU A 550 -42.10 -25.75 2.61
CA GLU A 550 -41.78 -24.95 3.81
C GLU A 550 -40.98 -23.69 3.50
N ARG A 551 -40.62 -23.46 2.23
CA ARG A 551 -39.86 -22.30 1.76
C ARG A 551 -40.58 -21.60 0.62
N SER A 552 -40.10 -20.41 0.26
CA SER A 552 -40.47 -19.76 -1.00
C SER A 552 -39.25 -19.71 -1.91
N ILE A 553 -39.45 -20.01 -3.20
CA ILE A 553 -38.40 -19.93 -4.22
C ILE A 553 -38.62 -18.65 -5.00
N GLY A 554 -37.57 -17.83 -5.07
CA GLY A 554 -37.54 -16.59 -5.83
C GLY A 554 -36.58 -16.65 -7.00
N ALA A 555 -36.90 -15.89 -8.04
CA ALA A 555 -35.97 -15.55 -9.10
C ALA A 555 -36.02 -14.04 -9.38
N ILE A 556 -34.86 -13.40 -9.45
CA ILE A 556 -34.67 -12.01 -9.86
C ILE A 556 -33.96 -12.04 -11.20
N THR A 557 -34.63 -11.58 -12.26
CA THR A 557 -34.05 -11.39 -13.59
C THR A 557 -33.82 -9.91 -13.84
N ILE A 558 -32.59 -9.54 -14.16
CA ILE A 558 -32.17 -8.17 -14.41
C ILE A 558 -31.69 -8.08 -15.86
N ASP A 559 -32.23 -7.12 -16.60
CA ASP A 559 -31.87 -6.84 -17.97
C ASP A 559 -31.72 -5.34 -18.20
N SER A 560 -30.75 -4.93 -19.01
CA SER A 560 -30.45 -3.53 -19.29
C SER A 560 -29.89 -3.35 -20.71
N PRO A 561 -30.33 -2.33 -21.45
CA PRO A 561 -29.76 -1.98 -22.76
C PRO A 561 -28.43 -1.22 -22.66
N LEU A 562 -28.00 -0.83 -21.46
CA LEU A 562 -26.77 -0.07 -21.23
C LEU A 562 -25.56 -0.98 -21.10
N LYS A 563 -24.37 -0.44 -21.34
CA LYS A 563 -23.10 -1.12 -21.05
C LYS A 563 -22.81 -1.02 -19.55
N ILE A 564 -23.08 -2.11 -18.84
CA ILE A 564 -23.02 -2.13 -17.38
C ILE A 564 -21.59 -2.38 -16.89
N GLU A 565 -21.16 -1.57 -15.91
CA GLU A 565 -19.87 -1.71 -15.24
C GLU A 565 -19.99 -2.51 -13.95
N ALA A 566 -21.09 -2.36 -13.21
CA ALA A 566 -21.40 -3.16 -12.03
C ALA A 566 -22.89 -3.13 -11.69
N PHE A 567 -23.35 -4.10 -10.90
CA PHE A 567 -24.65 -4.04 -10.22
C PHE A 567 -24.56 -4.60 -8.79
N ALA A 568 -25.49 -4.15 -7.95
CA ALA A 568 -25.74 -4.69 -6.63
C ALA A 568 -27.25 -4.94 -6.46
N VAL A 569 -27.60 -6.07 -5.86
CA VAL A 569 -28.98 -6.44 -5.52
C VAL A 569 -29.06 -6.62 -4.03
N THR A 570 -29.87 -5.82 -3.36
CA THR A 570 -30.13 -5.92 -1.93
C THR A 570 -31.53 -6.46 -1.72
N VAL A 571 -31.64 -7.59 -1.05
CA VAL A 571 -32.90 -8.21 -0.64
C VAL A 571 -33.04 -8.06 0.87
N SER A 572 -34.06 -7.33 1.32
CA SER A 572 -34.35 -7.14 2.74
C SER A 572 -35.70 -7.73 3.13
N ALA A 573 -35.76 -8.31 4.34
CA ALA A 573 -36.95 -8.85 4.97
C ALA A 573 -37.32 -8.02 6.20
N LEU A 574 -38.62 -7.85 6.45
CA LEU A 574 -39.09 -6.91 7.47
C LEU A 574 -38.83 -7.39 8.92
N ASN A 575 -38.72 -8.70 9.19
CA ASN A 575 -38.56 -9.28 10.53
C ASN A 575 -38.05 -10.73 10.52
N ASP A 576 -37.27 -11.13 9.50
CA ASP A 576 -36.80 -12.53 9.38
C ASP A 576 -35.58 -12.63 8.46
N ILE A 577 -35.08 -13.84 8.25
CA ILE A 577 -33.97 -14.13 7.34
C ILE A 577 -34.42 -13.86 5.88
N ALA A 578 -33.71 -12.95 5.19
CA ALA A 578 -34.02 -12.55 3.83
C ALA A 578 -33.81 -13.69 2.82
N ILE A 579 -32.66 -14.36 2.90
CA ILE A 579 -32.25 -15.44 2.00
C ILE A 579 -31.61 -16.56 2.81
N PHE A 580 -32.03 -17.79 2.55
CA PHE A 580 -31.42 -19.00 3.11
C PHE A 580 -30.34 -19.56 2.20
N GLU A 581 -30.65 -19.73 0.91
CA GLU A 581 -29.78 -20.32 -0.11
C GLU A 581 -29.97 -19.59 -1.44
N SER A 582 -28.92 -19.52 -2.26
CA SER A 582 -28.97 -18.97 -3.61
C SER A 582 -27.97 -19.67 -4.51
N ASP A 583 -28.23 -19.67 -5.82
CA ASP A 583 -27.29 -20.11 -6.86
C ASP A 583 -26.08 -19.16 -7.00
N VAL A 584 -26.20 -17.91 -6.54
CA VAL A 584 -25.13 -16.92 -6.54
C VAL A 584 -24.67 -16.63 -5.11
N ARG A 585 -23.36 -16.46 -4.91
CA ARG A 585 -22.79 -16.06 -3.61
C ARG A 585 -23.27 -14.66 -3.21
N PHE A 586 -23.81 -14.55 -1.99
CA PHE A 586 -24.27 -13.32 -1.37
C PHE A 586 -23.62 -13.08 0.00
N GLU A 587 -23.65 -11.84 0.45
CA GLU A 587 -23.28 -11.44 1.80
C GLU A 587 -24.55 -11.17 2.61
N GLN A 588 -24.58 -11.61 3.86
CA GLN A 588 -25.71 -11.42 4.76
C GLN A 588 -25.26 -10.66 6.00
N ASN A 589 -26.10 -9.74 6.48
CA ASN A 589 -25.80 -9.02 7.70
C ASN A 589 -25.96 -9.91 8.95
N ALA A 590 -25.47 -9.45 10.11
CA ALA A 590 -25.46 -10.24 11.34
C ALA A 590 -26.87 -10.68 11.81
N SER A 591 -27.91 -9.90 11.49
CA SER A 591 -29.31 -10.19 11.83
C SER A 591 -29.99 -11.16 10.86
N GLY A 592 -29.39 -11.43 9.69
CA GLY A 592 -29.99 -12.25 8.63
C GLY A 592 -31.02 -11.53 7.76
N ASP A 593 -31.47 -10.34 8.15
CA ASP A 593 -32.59 -9.62 7.55
C ASP A 593 -32.28 -8.94 6.21
N THR A 594 -30.99 -8.85 5.85
CA THR A 594 -30.54 -8.22 4.60
C THR A 594 -29.50 -9.10 3.93
N ALA A 595 -29.72 -9.42 2.66
CA ALA A 595 -28.80 -10.15 1.81
C ALA A 595 -28.42 -9.32 0.57
N THR A 596 -27.12 -9.21 0.29
CA THR A 596 -26.59 -8.38 -0.80
C THR A 596 -25.82 -9.25 -1.79
N PHE A 597 -26.21 -9.16 -3.05
CA PHE A 597 -25.48 -9.71 -4.19
C PHE A 597 -24.70 -8.58 -4.86
N VAL A 598 -23.41 -8.82 -5.09
CA VAL A 598 -22.53 -7.88 -5.78
C VAL A 598 -21.99 -8.57 -7.02
N SER A 599 -21.99 -7.85 -8.14
CA SER A 599 -21.45 -8.35 -9.39
C SER A 599 -19.92 -8.28 -9.45
N SER A 600 -19.32 -9.12 -10.28
CA SER A 600 -17.99 -8.87 -10.84
C SER A 600 -18.04 -7.63 -11.76
N PRO A 601 -16.89 -6.99 -12.08
CA PRO A 601 -16.83 -5.93 -13.07
C PRO A 601 -17.40 -6.41 -14.42
N ARG A 602 -18.21 -5.56 -15.07
CA ARG A 602 -18.79 -5.76 -16.40
C ARG A 602 -19.48 -7.13 -16.57
N PRO A 603 -20.54 -7.39 -15.79
CA PRO A 603 -21.24 -8.66 -15.85
C PRO A 603 -22.00 -8.81 -17.18
N ASN A 604 -22.16 -10.06 -17.62
CA ASN A 604 -22.96 -10.38 -18.80
C ASN A 604 -24.45 -10.30 -18.46
N PHE A 605 -25.22 -9.59 -19.28
CA PHE A 605 -26.68 -9.51 -19.17
C PHE A 605 -27.38 -10.37 -20.24
N PRO A 606 -28.57 -10.92 -19.96
CA PRO A 606 -29.34 -10.76 -18.72
C PRO A 606 -28.80 -11.61 -17.56
N VAL A 607 -28.96 -11.11 -16.34
CA VAL A 607 -28.57 -11.81 -15.10
C VAL A 607 -29.79 -12.41 -14.44
N VAL A 608 -29.70 -13.68 -14.03
CA VAL A 608 -30.77 -14.36 -13.28
C VAL A 608 -30.19 -14.87 -11.96
N ILE A 609 -30.82 -14.51 -10.85
CA ILE A 609 -30.47 -14.96 -9.49
C ILE A 609 -31.63 -15.77 -8.96
N HIS A 610 -31.40 -17.03 -8.63
CA HIS A 610 -32.35 -17.89 -7.95
C HIS A 610 -32.02 -17.95 -6.45
N PHE A 611 -33.03 -17.80 -5.61
CA PHE A 611 -32.84 -17.81 -4.17
C PHE A 611 -34.01 -18.48 -3.46
N SER A 612 -33.78 -18.92 -2.22
CA SER A 612 -34.81 -19.41 -1.33
C SER A 612 -34.95 -18.48 -0.14
N GLY A 613 -36.20 -18.17 0.19
CA GLY A 613 -36.58 -17.34 1.33
C GLY A 613 -37.58 -18.05 2.22
N LYS A 614 -37.96 -17.40 3.31
CA LYS A 614 -39.00 -17.91 4.20
C LYS A 614 -40.36 -17.94 3.49
N LYS A 615 -41.14 -18.97 3.79
CA LYS A 615 -42.52 -19.08 3.32
C LYS A 615 -43.32 -17.82 3.70
N ASP A 616 -44.08 -17.29 2.74
CA ASP A 616 -44.93 -16.10 2.92
C ASP A 616 -44.15 -14.83 3.34
N ALA A 617 -42.83 -14.79 3.09
CA ALA A 617 -42.03 -13.60 3.38
C ALA A 617 -42.45 -12.41 2.50
N ALA A 618 -42.51 -11.23 3.13
CA ALA A 618 -42.54 -9.97 2.42
C ALA A 618 -41.10 -9.47 2.26
N LEU A 619 -40.61 -9.42 1.03
CA LEU A 619 -39.25 -8.99 0.72
C LEU A 619 -39.27 -7.68 -0.05
N THR A 620 -38.26 -6.85 0.19
CA THR A 620 -37.97 -5.66 -0.61
C THR A 620 -36.68 -5.91 -1.37
N VAL A 621 -36.74 -5.78 -2.70
CA VAL A 621 -35.60 -5.97 -3.59
C VAL A 621 -35.21 -4.60 -4.15
N SER A 622 -34.03 -4.12 -3.80
CA SER A 622 -33.41 -2.94 -4.43
C SER A 622 -32.31 -3.38 -5.38
N VAL A 623 -32.39 -2.95 -6.63
CA VAL A 623 -31.39 -3.19 -7.66
C VAL A 623 -30.73 -1.86 -8.01
N VAL A 624 -29.42 -1.78 -7.83
CA VAL A 624 -28.60 -0.63 -8.20
C VAL A 624 -27.62 -1.04 -9.28
N LEU A 625 -27.51 -0.23 -10.32
CA LEU A 625 -26.70 -0.50 -11.50
C LEU A 625 -25.86 0.72 -11.86
N TRP A 626 -24.61 0.48 -12.24
CA TRP A 626 -23.64 1.50 -12.63
C TRP A 626 -23.18 1.30 -14.07
N SER A 627 -23.21 2.36 -14.88
CA SER A 627 -22.80 2.35 -16.29
C SER A 627 -22.00 3.60 -16.64
N ASN A 628 -20.98 3.46 -17.49
CA ASN A 628 -20.21 4.59 -18.02
C ASN A 628 -20.92 5.28 -19.21
N ASP A 629 -22.04 4.75 -19.69
CA ASP A 629 -22.80 5.34 -20.79
C ASP A 629 -23.44 6.66 -20.35
N ASN A 630 -23.34 7.70 -21.17
CA ASN A 630 -23.95 9.01 -20.95
C ASN A 630 -25.14 9.24 -21.92
N PRO A 631 -26.30 8.59 -21.69
CA PRO A 631 -27.44 8.64 -22.63
C PRO A 631 -28.07 10.03 -22.76
N PHE A 632 -27.84 10.93 -21.79
CA PHE A 632 -28.37 12.29 -21.80
C PHE A 632 -27.35 13.34 -22.27
N GLY A 633 -26.12 12.93 -22.62
CA GLY A 633 -25.06 13.84 -23.05
C GLY A 633 -24.78 14.94 -22.02
N ILE A 634 -24.77 14.60 -20.74
CA ILE A 634 -24.53 15.56 -19.65
C ILE A 634 -23.07 16.03 -19.72
N SER A 635 -22.89 17.34 -19.74
CA SER A 635 -21.58 18.01 -19.67
C SER A 635 -21.67 19.25 -18.78
N LEU A 636 -20.52 19.74 -18.32
CA LEU A 636 -20.47 20.96 -17.50
C LEU A 636 -20.28 22.20 -18.36
N ILE A 637 -20.92 23.30 -17.96
CA ILE A 637 -20.69 24.60 -18.57
C ILE A 637 -19.32 25.10 -18.09
N GLU A 638 -18.33 25.19 -18.99
CA GLU A 638 -17.04 25.79 -18.66
C GLU A 638 -17.24 27.26 -18.26
N SER A 639 -17.06 27.57 -16.98
CA SER A 639 -17.00 28.94 -16.51
C SER A 639 -15.68 29.58 -16.98
N ASN A 640 -15.71 30.29 -18.11
CA ASN A 640 -14.75 31.31 -18.58
C ASN A 640 -13.37 31.32 -17.86
N THR A 641 -12.51 30.34 -18.14
CA THR A 641 -11.06 30.54 -18.04
C THR A 641 -10.58 31.02 -19.41
N GLN A 642 -10.33 32.33 -19.51
CA GLN A 642 -9.74 32.92 -20.70
C GLN A 642 -8.42 32.23 -21.05
N GLY A 643 -8.37 31.66 -22.25
CA GLY A 643 -7.14 31.45 -23.00
C GLY A 643 -6.55 30.06 -22.90
N THR A 644 -7.10 29.10 -23.64
CA THR A 644 -6.45 28.40 -24.76
C THR A 644 -7.50 27.46 -25.37
N GLU A 645 -7.46 27.25 -26.68
CA GLU A 645 -8.39 26.39 -27.41
C GLU A 645 -8.55 25.03 -26.72
N ALA A 646 -9.69 24.86 -26.05
CA ALA A 646 -10.00 23.69 -25.24
C ALA A 646 -10.36 22.52 -26.16
N GLN A 647 -9.44 21.57 -26.28
CA GLN A 647 -9.85 20.19 -26.50
C GLN A 647 -10.77 19.82 -25.34
N ALA A 648 -12.02 19.47 -25.63
CA ALA A 648 -12.95 18.95 -24.63
C ALA A 648 -12.28 17.78 -23.90
N GLU A 649 -11.77 18.01 -22.69
CA GLU A 649 -11.30 16.93 -21.84
C GLU A 649 -12.50 16.01 -21.60
N ASN A 650 -12.32 14.73 -21.93
CA ASN A 650 -13.33 13.69 -21.74
C ASN A 650 -13.53 13.49 -20.23
N ILE A 651 -14.45 14.26 -19.63
CA ILE A 651 -14.76 14.18 -18.20
C ILE A 651 -15.33 12.78 -17.93
N PRO A 652 -14.79 12.00 -16.96
CA PRO A 652 -15.30 10.68 -16.64
C PRO A 652 -16.73 10.78 -16.08
N PHE A 653 -17.64 9.99 -16.64
CA PHE A 653 -19.08 9.99 -16.34
C PHE A 653 -19.53 8.63 -15.85
N LEU A 654 -20.47 8.60 -14.89
CA LEU A 654 -21.10 7.38 -14.41
C LEU A 654 -22.59 7.60 -14.15
N LEU A 655 -23.41 6.76 -14.76
CA LEU A 655 -24.84 6.66 -14.49
C LEU A 655 -25.09 5.63 -13.38
N LYS A 656 -25.75 6.04 -12.30
CA LYS A 656 -26.29 5.18 -11.24
C LYS A 656 -27.81 5.08 -11.42
N VAL A 657 -28.31 3.88 -11.71
CA VAL A 657 -29.74 3.59 -11.88
C VAL A 657 -30.20 2.71 -10.72
N GLU A 658 -31.24 3.14 -10.00
CA GLU A 658 -31.78 2.43 -8.83
C GLU A 658 -33.27 2.13 -9.00
N LYS A 659 -33.65 0.88 -8.70
CA LYS A 659 -35.03 0.41 -8.75
C LYS A 659 -35.35 -0.45 -7.54
N THR A 660 -36.39 -0.07 -6.80
CA THR A 660 -36.88 -0.84 -5.65
C THR A 660 -38.23 -1.48 -5.96
N LEU A 661 -38.38 -2.75 -5.61
CA LEU A 661 -39.58 -3.56 -5.80
C LEU A 661 -39.96 -4.24 -4.49
N HIS A 662 -41.25 -4.31 -4.19
CA HIS A 662 -41.77 -5.12 -3.10
C HIS A 662 -42.37 -6.42 -3.65
N ILE A 663 -41.95 -7.56 -3.10
CA ILE A 663 -42.41 -8.89 -3.53
C ILE A 663 -43.02 -9.65 -2.36
N THR A 664 -44.11 -10.35 -2.65
CA THR A 664 -44.80 -11.26 -1.73
C THR A 664 -45.04 -12.59 -2.44
N ALA A 665 -45.02 -13.69 -1.69
CA ALA A 665 -45.13 -15.01 -2.28
C ALA A 665 -46.53 -15.22 -2.88
N ARG A 666 -46.59 -15.69 -4.12
CA ARG A 666 -47.85 -16.11 -4.73
C ARG A 666 -48.11 -17.59 -4.44
N GLU A 667 -49.36 -17.93 -4.14
CA GLU A 667 -49.77 -19.33 -4.06
C GLU A 667 -49.71 -19.97 -5.45
N LYS A 668 -49.05 -21.13 -5.53
CA LYS A 668 -49.03 -21.93 -6.74
C LYS A 668 -50.42 -22.51 -6.94
N VAL A 669 -51.21 -21.92 -7.84
CA VAL A 669 -52.49 -22.51 -8.27
C VAL A 669 -52.13 -23.79 -9.03
N VAL A 670 -52.42 -24.93 -8.40
CA VAL A 670 -52.19 -26.28 -8.93
C VAL A 670 -53.04 -26.54 -10.17
#